data_AF-A0AAU5VFJ5-F1
#
_entry.id   AF-A0AAU5VFJ5-F1
#
_cell.length_a   1.000
_cell.length_b   1.000
_cell.length_c   1.000
_cell.angle_alpha   90.00
_cell.angle_beta   90.00
_cell.angle_gamma   90.00
#
_symmetry.space_group_name_H-M   'P 1'
#
loop_
_entity.id
_entity.type
_entity.pdbx_description
1 polymer ?
#
loop_
_entity_poly.entity_id
_entity_poly.type
_entity_poly.pdbx_seq_one_letter_code
_entity_poly.pdbx_strand_id
1 'polypeptide(L)'
;MTATTDGSTGALPPRAASASETRYRTIPEAAGTVETRDAATRAMERATDFLLARQDAQGWWKGDLETNVTMDAEDLLLRQFLGIRDEAITRGAALFIRGEQREDGTWASFYGGPGEISTTIEAYVALRLAGDAPDDPHMAKASAWIRERGGIAAARVFTRIWLALFGWWKWDDLPELPPELIYFPKWMPLNIYDFGCWARQTIVPLTVVSATRPVRPAPFPLDELHTDARNPNPVGPLAPVTSWDGAFQRLDKALHQYRRVAPRALRRAAMNTAGRWIIERQENDGCWGGIQPPAVYSVIALHLLGYDLEHPVMRAGLASLDRFAVWRDDGARMIEACQSPVWDTCLATIALADAGVPADHPQLVKAVDWMLGEEIVRPGDWSVKRPQLPPGGWAFEFHNDNYPDIDDTAEVVLALRRVRHHDPDRVENAIGRGVRWNLGMQSKDGGWGAFDVDNTSAFPNRLPFCDFGEVIDPPSADVTAHVVEMLAVEGLTHDPRTRRGIEWLLSHQEPNGSWFGRWGVNYVYGTGSVVPALAAAGLPGSHPAIRRAVAWLESVQNEDGGWGEDMRSYDDIAGWSGRGASTASQTGWALLALLAAGEHDSKAAERGVVWLAETQLPDGTWDEPYFTGTGFPWDFSINYHLYRHVFPLTALGRYVHGEPFSAAEGG
;
A
#
# COMPACT_ATOMS: atom_id res chain seq x y z
N MET A 1 -19.07 -38.60 33.40
CA MET A 1 -20.47 -38.38 32.97
C MET A 1 -20.39 -37.55 31.69
N THR A 2 -20.31 -38.23 30.54
CA THR A 2 -21.39 -38.29 29.52
C THR A 2 -21.69 -36.89 28.98
N ALA A 3 -20.97 -36.40 27.96
CA ALA A 3 -21.15 -36.71 26.53
C ALA A 3 -22.58 -36.43 26.04
N THR A 4 -22.74 -35.31 25.34
CA THR A 4 -23.67 -35.19 24.21
C THR A 4 -22.99 -34.36 23.14
N THR A 5 -22.80 -35.01 22.00
CA THR A 5 -22.42 -34.48 20.71
C THR A 5 -23.63 -33.89 20.00
N ASP A 6 -23.50 -32.67 19.51
CA ASP A 6 -24.32 -32.08 18.47
C ASP A 6 -23.40 -31.60 17.34
N GLY A 7 -23.27 -32.49 16.35
CA GLY A 7 -22.74 -32.15 15.04
C GLY A 7 -23.67 -31.15 14.37
N SER A 8 -23.17 -29.95 14.20
CA SER A 8 -23.72 -28.92 13.32
C SER A 8 -22.53 -28.36 12.57
N THR A 9 -22.46 -28.68 11.27
CA THR A 9 -21.63 -28.00 10.29
C THR A 9 -22.10 -26.55 10.21
N GLY A 10 -21.57 -25.71 11.10
CA GLY A 10 -21.85 -24.28 11.14
C GLY A 10 -21.14 -23.56 10.01
N ALA A 11 -21.71 -23.65 8.80
CA ALA A 11 -21.48 -22.59 7.82
C ALA A 11 -22.01 -21.30 8.45
N LEU A 12 -21.11 -20.40 8.82
CA LEU A 12 -21.46 -19.04 9.21
C LEU A 12 -22.14 -18.36 8.01
N PRO A 13 -23.09 -17.44 8.25
CA PRO A 13 -23.63 -16.63 7.17
C PRO A 13 -22.46 -15.90 6.49
N PRO A 14 -22.42 -15.82 5.14
CA PRO A 14 -21.44 -14.98 4.47
C PRO A 14 -21.50 -13.56 5.05
N ARG A 15 -20.35 -12.87 5.14
CA ARG A 15 -20.32 -11.40 5.28
C ARG A 15 -21.36 -10.85 4.31
N ALA A 16 -22.24 -9.98 4.82
CA ALA A 16 -23.43 -9.52 4.12
C ALA A 16 -23.17 -9.32 2.62
N ALA A 17 -23.86 -10.12 1.80
CA ALA A 17 -23.79 -9.99 0.36
C ALA A 17 -24.13 -8.55 -0.02
N SER A 18 -23.19 -7.90 -0.73
CA SER A 18 -23.31 -6.63 -1.44
C SER A 18 -24.08 -5.48 -0.75
N ALA A 19 -23.41 -4.34 -0.57
CA ALA A 19 -24.09 -3.05 -0.53
C ALA A 19 -24.71 -2.68 -1.91
N SER A 20 -25.38 -3.62 -2.59
CA SER A 20 -26.12 -3.37 -3.84
C SER A 20 -27.61 -3.11 -3.62
N GLU A 21 -28.09 -3.18 -2.37
CA GLU A 21 -29.40 -2.65 -2.00
C GLU A 21 -29.24 -1.43 -1.09
N THR A 22 -28.68 -0.36 -1.65
CA THR A 22 -29.01 0.98 -1.18
C THR A 22 -30.51 1.12 -1.32
N ARG A 23 -31.26 1.03 -0.21
CA ARG A 23 -32.67 1.43 -0.22
C ARG A 23 -32.69 2.83 -0.78
N TYR A 24 -33.30 3.02 -1.96
CA TYR A 24 -33.58 4.31 -2.55
C TYR A 24 -34.34 5.16 -1.52
N ARG A 25 -33.59 5.92 -0.71
CA ARG A 25 -34.14 7.04 0.04
C ARG A 25 -34.24 8.19 -0.96
N THR A 26 -35.45 8.71 -1.05
CA THR A 26 -35.81 9.91 -1.82
C THR A 26 -34.73 10.98 -1.71
N ILE A 27 -34.32 11.52 -2.87
CA ILE A 27 -33.45 12.68 -3.02
C ILE A 27 -33.94 13.79 -2.08
N PRO A 28 -33.12 14.31 -1.14
CA PRO A 28 -33.55 15.40 -0.27
C PRO A 28 -33.66 16.71 -1.04
N GLU A 29 -34.72 17.47 -0.78
CA GLU A 29 -34.69 18.93 -1.01
C GLU A 29 -33.52 19.51 -0.21
N ALA A 30 -32.78 20.45 -0.82
CA ALA A 30 -31.62 21.09 -0.20
C ALA A 30 -32.00 21.62 1.19
N ALA A 31 -31.39 21.07 2.24
CA ALA A 31 -31.43 21.63 3.58
C ALA A 31 -30.82 23.05 3.55
N GLY A 32 -31.22 23.91 4.47
CA GLY A 32 -30.59 25.24 4.55
C GLY A 32 -29.12 25.12 4.95
N THR A 33 -28.26 26.04 4.50
CA THR A 33 -26.81 26.04 4.85
C THR A 33 -26.54 25.99 6.36
N VAL A 34 -27.45 26.55 7.18
CA VAL A 34 -27.40 26.48 8.65
C VAL A 34 -27.65 25.04 9.15
N GLU A 35 -28.59 24.31 8.56
CA GLU A 35 -28.89 22.92 8.93
C GLU A 35 -27.74 21.98 8.54
N THR A 36 -27.13 22.22 7.37
CA THR A 36 -25.94 21.49 6.90
C THR A 36 -24.76 21.69 7.85
N ARG A 37 -24.48 22.93 8.25
CA ARG A 37 -23.40 23.24 9.20
C ARG A 37 -23.61 22.57 10.55
N ASP A 38 -24.83 22.59 11.09
CA ASP A 38 -25.15 21.93 12.36
C ASP A 38 -25.00 20.40 12.27
N ALA A 39 -25.36 19.80 11.13
CA ALA A 39 -25.14 18.38 10.88
C ALA A 39 -23.65 18.04 10.81
N ALA A 40 -22.86 18.87 10.10
CA ALA A 40 -21.41 18.73 10.00
C ALA A 40 -20.74 18.81 11.37
N THR A 41 -21.09 19.81 12.19
CA THR A 41 -20.54 19.97 13.55
C THR A 41 -20.82 18.74 14.41
N ARG A 42 -22.05 18.22 14.42
CA ARG A 42 -22.37 17.02 15.22
C ARG A 42 -21.62 15.78 14.73
N ALA A 43 -21.43 15.63 13.43
CA ALA A 43 -20.69 14.49 12.87
C ALA A 43 -19.19 14.58 13.20
N MET A 44 -18.62 15.78 13.07
CA MET A 44 -17.25 16.12 13.45
C MET A 44 -16.97 15.84 14.93
N GLU A 45 -17.85 16.28 15.84
CA GLU A 45 -17.70 16.04 17.29
C GLU A 45 -17.66 14.55 17.62
N ARG A 46 -18.59 13.74 17.07
CA ARG A 46 -18.60 12.28 17.28
C ARG A 46 -17.34 11.59 16.74
N ALA A 47 -16.88 12.00 15.57
CA ALA A 47 -15.66 11.45 14.97
C ALA A 47 -14.41 11.85 15.76
N THR A 48 -14.38 13.06 16.31
CA THR A 48 -13.33 13.54 17.22
C THR A 48 -13.26 12.69 18.48
N ASP A 49 -14.41 12.47 19.14
CA ASP A 49 -14.49 11.63 20.35
C ASP A 49 -14.02 10.20 20.09
N PHE A 50 -14.47 9.61 18.97
CA PHE A 50 -14.03 8.27 18.55
C PHE A 50 -12.52 8.19 18.36
N LEU A 51 -11.94 9.13 17.61
CA LEU A 51 -10.53 9.09 17.27
C LEU A 51 -9.66 9.35 18.50
N LEU A 52 -10.01 10.30 19.38
CA LEU A 52 -9.32 10.52 20.64
C LEU A 52 -9.34 9.28 21.54
N ALA A 53 -10.46 8.55 21.58
CA ALA A 53 -10.58 7.32 22.36
C ALA A 53 -9.73 6.16 21.83
N ARG A 54 -9.26 6.24 20.57
CA ARG A 54 -8.49 5.19 19.90
C ARG A 54 -6.97 5.34 20.01
N GLN A 55 -6.46 6.45 20.55
CA GLN A 55 -5.02 6.67 20.65
C GLN A 55 -4.38 5.58 21.53
N ASP A 56 -3.26 5.03 21.06
CA ASP A 56 -2.47 4.11 21.87
C ASP A 56 -1.87 4.81 23.10
N ALA A 57 -1.61 4.02 24.15
CA ALA A 57 -0.95 4.50 25.36
C ALA A 57 0.47 5.06 25.12
N GLN A 58 1.08 4.83 23.97
CA GLN A 58 2.36 5.42 23.56
C GLN A 58 2.20 6.73 22.76
N GLY A 59 1.01 7.04 22.25
CA GLY A 59 0.72 8.32 21.59
C GLY A 59 0.40 8.24 20.09
N TRP A 60 0.53 7.06 19.48
CA TRP A 60 0.25 6.84 18.06
C TRP A 60 -1.19 6.35 17.81
N TRP A 61 -1.59 6.40 16.55
CA TRP A 61 -2.76 5.70 16.00
C TRP A 61 -2.27 4.69 14.97
N LYS A 62 -3.02 3.59 14.84
CA LYS A 62 -2.78 2.59 13.81
C LYS A 62 -4.10 1.87 13.51
N GLY A 63 -4.52 1.91 12.25
CA GLY A 63 -5.57 1.05 11.73
C GLY A 63 -5.02 -0.33 11.36
N ASP A 64 -5.91 -1.28 11.11
CA ASP A 64 -5.53 -2.49 10.39
C ASP A 64 -5.25 -2.15 8.92
N LEU A 65 -4.23 -2.77 8.34
CA LEU A 65 -3.87 -2.65 6.93
C LEU A 65 -4.21 -3.95 6.20
N GLU A 66 -5.37 -3.97 5.57
CA GLU A 66 -5.93 -5.15 4.90
C GLU A 66 -5.57 -5.14 3.41
N THR A 67 -5.19 -6.29 2.87
CA THR A 67 -4.86 -6.45 1.45
C THR A 67 -5.62 -7.64 0.85
N ASN A 68 -4.93 -8.70 0.43
CA ASN A 68 -5.55 -9.94 -0.02
C ASN A 68 -4.92 -11.15 0.69
N VAL A 69 -5.51 -12.32 0.48
CA VAL A 69 -5.15 -13.55 1.18
C VAL A 69 -3.76 -14.12 0.86
N THR A 70 -3.02 -13.55 -0.10
CA THR A 70 -1.67 -14.04 -0.44
C THR A 70 -0.70 -13.84 0.72
N MET A 71 -0.84 -12.78 1.54
CA MET A 71 0.04 -12.56 2.70
C MET A 71 -0.02 -13.75 3.67
N ASP A 72 -1.23 -14.22 3.99
CA ASP A 72 -1.49 -15.38 4.85
C ASP A 72 -1.10 -16.71 4.20
N ALA A 73 -1.41 -16.88 2.91
CA ALA A 73 -1.07 -18.09 2.18
C ALA A 73 0.46 -18.30 2.10
N GLU A 74 1.19 -17.23 1.81
CA GLU A 74 2.64 -17.23 1.70
C GLU A 74 3.34 -17.39 3.05
N ASP A 75 2.83 -16.85 4.16
CA ASP A 75 3.35 -17.13 5.50
C ASP A 75 3.18 -18.60 5.89
N LEU A 76 2.03 -19.22 5.54
CA LEU A 76 1.84 -20.66 5.74
C LEU A 76 2.82 -21.49 4.90
N LEU A 77 3.02 -21.09 3.63
CA LEU A 77 3.99 -21.72 2.74
C LEU A 77 5.42 -21.54 3.26
N LEU A 78 5.79 -20.36 3.77
CA LEU A 78 7.09 -20.09 4.39
C LEU A 78 7.31 -21.03 5.58
N ARG A 79 6.37 -21.09 6.51
CA ARG A 79 6.50 -21.91 7.73
C ARG A 79 6.55 -23.39 7.39
N GLN A 80 5.78 -23.84 6.41
CA GLN A 80 5.88 -25.18 5.85
C GLN A 80 7.25 -25.43 5.20
N PHE A 81 7.74 -24.47 4.42
CA PHE A 81 9.05 -24.54 3.77
C PHE A 81 10.18 -24.52 4.80
N LEU A 82 10.06 -23.90 5.96
CA LEU A 82 11.09 -23.96 6.99
C LEU A 82 10.96 -25.22 7.86
N GLY A 83 9.76 -25.78 7.97
CA GLY A 83 9.45 -26.93 8.83
C GLY A 83 9.03 -26.52 10.24
N ILE A 84 8.50 -25.30 10.39
CA ILE A 84 8.10 -24.68 11.67
C ILE A 84 6.60 -24.37 11.73
N ARG A 85 5.80 -25.02 10.88
CA ARG A 85 4.36 -24.80 10.81
C ARG A 85 3.70 -25.15 12.14
N ASP A 86 2.94 -24.19 12.68
CA ASP A 86 2.17 -24.31 13.91
C ASP A 86 0.67 -24.53 13.61
N GLU A 87 0.00 -25.36 14.43
CA GLU A 87 -1.39 -25.75 14.20
C GLU A 87 -2.37 -24.60 14.46
N ALA A 88 -2.12 -23.76 15.48
CA ALA A 88 -2.98 -22.63 15.79
C ALA A 88 -2.89 -21.56 14.69
N ILE A 89 -1.67 -21.23 14.26
CA ILE A 89 -1.43 -20.33 13.12
C ILE A 89 -2.09 -20.87 11.85
N THR A 90 -1.93 -22.17 11.57
CA THR A 90 -2.55 -22.82 10.39
C THR A 90 -4.07 -22.69 10.41
N ARG A 91 -4.71 -22.98 11.55
CA ARG A 91 -6.17 -22.85 11.69
C ARG A 91 -6.64 -21.40 11.56
N GLY A 92 -5.93 -20.45 12.16
CA GLY A 92 -6.28 -19.02 12.10
C GLY A 92 -6.19 -18.45 10.69
N ALA A 93 -5.08 -18.73 9.99
CA ALA A 93 -4.90 -18.32 8.59
C ALA A 93 -5.92 -19.01 7.67
N ALA A 94 -6.16 -20.32 7.83
CA ALA A 94 -7.17 -21.02 7.03
C ALA A 94 -8.59 -20.50 7.29
N LEU A 95 -8.90 -20.07 8.51
CA LEU A 95 -10.19 -19.46 8.83
C LEU A 95 -10.37 -18.11 8.11
N PHE A 96 -9.34 -17.26 8.12
CA PHE A 96 -9.32 -16.01 7.36
C PHE A 96 -9.47 -16.27 5.86
N ILE A 97 -8.61 -17.13 5.28
CA ILE A 97 -8.63 -17.45 3.84
C ILE A 97 -10.00 -17.99 3.42
N ARG A 98 -10.62 -18.92 4.16
CA ARG A 98 -11.98 -19.40 3.85
C ARG A 98 -13.03 -18.28 3.92
N GLY A 99 -12.89 -17.36 4.88
CA GLY A 99 -13.82 -16.23 5.05
C GLY A 99 -13.82 -15.25 3.89
N GLU A 100 -12.71 -15.12 3.17
CA GLU A 100 -12.55 -14.21 2.03
C GLU A 100 -12.87 -14.87 0.68
N GLN A 101 -13.30 -16.14 0.67
CA GLN A 101 -13.69 -16.82 -0.56
C GLN A 101 -15.03 -16.29 -1.08
N ARG A 102 -15.09 -15.99 -2.37
CA ARG A 102 -16.30 -15.53 -3.06
C ARG A 102 -17.25 -16.69 -3.38
N GLU A 103 -18.50 -16.37 -3.69
CA GLU A 103 -19.54 -17.36 -4.03
C GLU A 103 -19.19 -18.25 -5.24
N ASP A 104 -18.45 -17.66 -6.20
CA ASP A 104 -17.92 -18.32 -7.40
C ASP A 104 -16.71 -19.24 -7.12
N GLY A 105 -16.24 -19.28 -5.86
CA GLY A 105 -15.12 -20.11 -5.41
C GLY A 105 -13.75 -19.44 -5.54
N THR A 106 -13.68 -18.17 -5.94
CA THR A 106 -12.43 -17.44 -6.18
C THR A 106 -12.03 -16.52 -5.04
N TRP A 107 -10.81 -16.00 -5.12
CA TRP A 107 -10.34 -14.88 -4.29
C TRP A 107 -9.92 -13.71 -5.18
N ALA A 108 -10.16 -12.49 -4.71
CA ALA A 108 -9.86 -11.25 -5.43
C ALA A 108 -8.70 -10.50 -4.78
N SER A 109 -8.11 -9.54 -5.50
CA SER A 109 -7.07 -8.65 -4.97
C SER A 109 -7.61 -7.47 -4.15
N PHE A 110 -8.93 -7.20 -4.24
CA PHE A 110 -9.64 -6.16 -3.49
C PHE A 110 -11.12 -6.51 -3.33
N TYR A 111 -11.79 -5.86 -2.37
CA TYR A 111 -13.21 -6.06 -2.08
C TYR A 111 -14.09 -5.80 -3.32
N GLY A 112 -14.94 -6.77 -3.68
CA GLY A 112 -15.81 -6.68 -4.85
C GLY A 112 -15.10 -6.79 -6.22
N GLY A 113 -13.78 -6.96 -6.25
CA GLY A 113 -12.98 -7.16 -7.47
C GLY A 113 -13.24 -8.50 -8.15
N PRO A 114 -12.78 -8.73 -9.39
CA PRO A 114 -12.88 -10.05 -10.02
C PRO A 114 -11.98 -11.08 -9.33
N GLY A 115 -12.28 -12.38 -9.50
CA GLY A 115 -11.37 -13.44 -9.07
C GLY A 115 -10.02 -13.32 -9.79
N GLU A 116 -8.92 -13.41 -9.04
CA GLU A 116 -7.55 -13.30 -9.54
C GLU A 116 -6.86 -14.68 -9.46
N ILE A 117 -6.17 -15.07 -10.54
CA ILE A 117 -5.68 -16.43 -10.73
C ILE A 117 -4.62 -16.83 -9.72
N SER A 118 -3.66 -15.95 -9.45
CA SER A 118 -2.53 -16.20 -8.56
C SER A 118 -2.99 -16.29 -7.10
N THR A 119 -3.83 -15.35 -6.68
CA THR A 119 -4.48 -15.27 -5.37
C THR A 119 -5.32 -16.51 -5.10
N THR A 120 -6.12 -16.94 -6.08
CA THR A 120 -6.96 -18.15 -5.97
C THR A 120 -6.10 -19.43 -5.87
N ILE A 121 -4.98 -19.51 -6.60
CA ILE A 121 -4.05 -20.65 -6.52
C ILE A 121 -3.37 -20.69 -5.15
N GLU A 122 -2.82 -19.58 -4.67
CA GLU A 122 -2.12 -19.52 -3.39
C GLU A 122 -3.08 -19.84 -2.22
N ALA A 123 -4.29 -19.27 -2.24
CA ALA A 123 -5.35 -19.58 -1.29
C ALA A 123 -5.71 -21.07 -1.29
N TYR A 124 -5.92 -21.66 -2.47
CA TYR A 124 -6.19 -23.09 -2.61
C TYR A 124 -5.08 -23.95 -1.99
N VAL A 125 -3.82 -23.66 -2.30
CA VAL A 125 -2.67 -24.40 -1.77
C VAL A 125 -2.57 -24.27 -0.25
N ALA A 126 -2.82 -23.07 0.29
CA ALA A 126 -2.84 -22.83 1.74
C ALA A 126 -3.95 -23.63 2.44
N LEU A 127 -5.14 -23.71 1.86
CA LEU A 127 -6.23 -24.52 2.39
C LEU A 127 -5.94 -26.03 2.31
N ARG A 128 -5.33 -26.50 1.21
CA ARG A 128 -4.83 -27.88 1.12
C ARG A 128 -3.80 -28.18 2.21
N LEU A 129 -2.92 -27.23 2.54
CA LEU A 129 -1.97 -27.35 3.65
C LEU A 129 -2.67 -27.40 5.02
N ALA A 130 -3.80 -26.71 5.17
CA ALA A 130 -4.61 -26.69 6.38
C ALA A 130 -5.47 -27.96 6.56
N GLY A 131 -5.63 -28.77 5.52
CA GLY A 131 -6.29 -30.07 5.56
C GLY A 131 -7.58 -30.16 4.74
N ASP A 132 -7.97 -29.10 4.03
CA ASP A 132 -9.14 -29.09 3.17
C ASP A 132 -8.95 -30.07 1.99
N ALA A 133 -9.98 -30.87 1.70
CA ALA A 133 -9.91 -31.91 0.69
C ALA A 133 -10.21 -31.34 -0.71
N PRO A 134 -9.56 -31.82 -1.79
CA PRO A 134 -9.81 -31.32 -3.15
C PRO A 134 -11.27 -31.43 -3.61
N ASP A 135 -12.01 -32.42 -3.08
CA ASP A 135 -13.41 -32.70 -3.38
C ASP A 135 -14.40 -31.97 -2.47
N ASP A 136 -13.93 -31.23 -1.46
CA ASP A 136 -14.80 -30.34 -0.70
C ASP A 136 -15.43 -29.31 -1.64
N PRO A 137 -16.74 -28.98 -1.49
CA PRO A 137 -17.45 -28.15 -2.46
C PRO A 137 -16.79 -26.80 -2.78
N HIS A 138 -16.17 -26.17 -1.79
CA HIS A 138 -15.49 -24.88 -1.96
C HIS A 138 -14.14 -25.00 -2.69
N MET A 139 -13.41 -26.09 -2.46
CA MET A 139 -12.16 -26.44 -3.17
C MET A 139 -12.44 -26.87 -4.61
N ALA A 140 -13.48 -27.67 -4.83
CA ALA A 140 -13.88 -28.13 -6.16
C ALA A 140 -14.26 -26.96 -7.08
N LYS A 141 -14.97 -25.95 -6.56
CA LYS A 141 -15.27 -24.71 -7.30
C LYS A 141 -14.01 -23.94 -7.67
N ALA A 142 -13.12 -23.71 -6.69
CA ALA A 142 -11.86 -23.00 -6.91
C ALA A 142 -10.99 -23.70 -7.97
N SER A 143 -10.79 -25.02 -7.85
CA SER A 143 -9.99 -25.79 -8.82
C SER A 143 -10.61 -25.81 -10.22
N ALA A 144 -11.94 -25.89 -10.33
CA ALA A 144 -12.63 -25.80 -11.62
C ALA A 144 -12.38 -24.45 -12.29
N TRP A 145 -12.54 -23.36 -11.55
CA TRP A 145 -12.28 -22.02 -12.06
C TRP A 145 -10.81 -21.82 -12.44
N ILE A 146 -9.86 -22.30 -11.62
CA ILE A 146 -8.43 -22.27 -11.93
C ILE A 146 -8.15 -22.96 -13.28
N ARG A 147 -8.70 -24.17 -13.50
CA ARG A 147 -8.53 -24.90 -14.76
C ARG A 147 -9.12 -24.13 -15.95
N GLU A 148 -10.31 -23.54 -15.80
CA GLU A 148 -10.95 -22.73 -16.85
C GLU A 148 -10.11 -21.49 -17.24
N ARG A 149 -9.27 -20.98 -16.33
CA ARG A 149 -8.39 -19.82 -16.54
C ARG A 149 -6.96 -20.17 -16.94
N GLY A 150 -6.69 -21.42 -17.34
CA GLY A 150 -5.38 -21.85 -17.84
C GLY A 150 -4.56 -22.65 -16.83
N GLY A 151 -5.11 -22.92 -15.64
CA GLY A 151 -4.47 -23.69 -14.59
C GLY A 151 -3.30 -22.95 -13.93
N ILE A 152 -2.47 -23.69 -13.17
CA ILE A 152 -1.31 -23.09 -12.48
C ILE A 152 -0.29 -22.43 -13.42
N ALA A 153 -0.29 -22.79 -14.71
CA ALA A 153 0.61 -22.21 -15.71
C ALA A 153 0.27 -20.75 -16.05
N ALA A 154 -0.94 -20.29 -15.72
CA ALA A 154 -1.38 -18.91 -15.90
C ALA A 154 -1.01 -17.99 -14.72
N ALA A 155 -0.42 -18.53 -13.65
CA ALA A 155 -0.05 -17.75 -12.46
C ALA A 155 1.16 -16.83 -12.71
N ARG A 156 1.25 -15.73 -11.94
CA ARG A 156 2.40 -14.81 -11.93
C ARG A 156 3.70 -15.49 -11.49
N VAL A 157 4.86 -14.85 -11.73
CA VAL A 157 6.18 -15.40 -11.39
C VAL A 157 6.30 -15.73 -9.90
N PHE A 158 5.83 -14.86 -9.00
CA PHE A 158 5.90 -15.09 -7.54
C PHE A 158 5.19 -16.38 -7.11
N THR A 159 3.96 -16.61 -7.58
CA THR A 159 3.23 -17.85 -7.31
C THR A 159 3.98 -19.06 -7.85
N ARG A 160 4.54 -18.97 -9.06
CA ARG A 160 5.33 -20.08 -9.64
C ARG A 160 6.64 -20.32 -8.88
N ILE A 161 7.25 -19.31 -8.25
CA ILE A 161 8.39 -19.47 -7.33
C ILE A 161 7.96 -20.28 -6.11
N TRP A 162 6.85 -19.94 -5.47
CA TRP A 162 6.30 -20.74 -4.36
C TRP A 162 6.04 -22.19 -4.76
N LEU A 163 5.41 -22.40 -5.91
CA LEU A 163 5.18 -23.75 -6.42
C LEU A 163 6.50 -24.49 -6.71
N ALA A 164 7.54 -23.79 -7.19
CA ALA A 164 8.86 -24.38 -7.43
C ALA A 164 9.60 -24.75 -6.14
N LEU A 165 9.44 -23.97 -5.06
CA LEU A 165 9.99 -24.31 -3.73
C LEU A 165 9.51 -25.66 -3.21
N PHE A 166 8.32 -26.11 -3.63
CA PHE A 166 7.74 -27.40 -3.26
C PHE A 166 7.81 -28.48 -4.36
N GLY A 167 8.35 -28.14 -5.54
CA GLY A 167 8.47 -29.06 -6.67
C GLY A 167 7.19 -29.25 -7.48
N TRP A 168 6.15 -28.44 -7.25
CA TRP A 168 4.94 -28.36 -8.10
C TRP A 168 5.20 -27.62 -9.42
N TRP A 169 6.25 -26.80 -9.48
CA TRP A 169 6.72 -26.14 -10.68
C TRP A 169 8.22 -26.40 -10.90
N LYS A 170 8.68 -26.34 -12.15
CA LYS A 170 10.10 -26.55 -12.45
C LYS A 170 10.84 -25.22 -12.38
N TRP A 171 11.95 -25.19 -11.64
CA TRP A 171 12.85 -24.04 -11.62
C TRP A 171 13.44 -23.67 -12.99
N ASP A 172 13.56 -24.62 -13.92
CA ASP A 172 14.03 -24.35 -15.29
C ASP A 172 13.01 -23.58 -16.16
N ASP A 173 11.76 -23.46 -15.71
CA ASP A 173 10.69 -22.76 -16.41
C ASP A 173 10.42 -21.36 -15.81
N LEU A 174 11.21 -20.95 -14.81
CA LEU A 174 11.15 -19.62 -14.19
C LEU A 174 12.21 -18.69 -14.79
N PRO A 175 11.95 -17.37 -14.88
CA PRO A 175 12.98 -16.40 -15.26
C PRO A 175 14.22 -16.48 -14.36
N GLU A 176 15.41 -16.41 -14.97
CA GLU A 176 16.69 -16.50 -14.27
C GLU A 176 17.09 -15.14 -13.68
N LEU A 177 17.37 -15.12 -12.37
CA LEU A 177 17.89 -13.95 -11.65
C LEU A 177 19.27 -14.27 -11.05
N PRO A 178 20.37 -13.89 -11.73
CA PRO A 178 21.72 -14.21 -11.25
C PRO A 178 22.11 -13.36 -10.03
N PRO A 179 22.69 -13.94 -8.97
CA PRO A 179 23.18 -13.18 -7.81
C PRO A 179 24.33 -12.25 -8.17
N GLU A 180 25.03 -12.50 -9.28
CA GLU A 180 26.08 -11.63 -9.81
C GLU A 180 25.59 -10.21 -10.14
N LEU A 181 24.28 -9.99 -10.23
CA LEU A 181 23.66 -8.66 -10.37
C LEU A 181 24.03 -7.70 -9.23
N ILE A 182 24.36 -8.21 -8.03
CA ILE A 182 24.86 -7.41 -6.89
C ILE A 182 26.17 -6.66 -7.20
N TYR A 183 26.92 -7.08 -8.22
CA TYR A 183 28.19 -6.45 -8.62
C TYR A 183 28.05 -5.44 -9.75
N PHE A 184 26.84 -5.21 -10.26
CA PHE A 184 26.64 -4.21 -11.30
C PHE A 184 26.97 -2.82 -10.73
N PRO A 185 27.85 -2.05 -11.40
CA PRO A 185 28.11 -0.67 -11.00
C PRO A 185 26.82 0.16 -11.04
N LYS A 186 26.71 1.16 -10.17
CA LYS A 186 25.53 2.04 -10.03
C LYS A 186 25.12 2.81 -11.31
N TRP A 187 25.99 2.88 -12.31
CA TRP A 187 25.71 3.51 -13.61
C TRP A 187 25.24 2.51 -14.67
N MET A 188 25.38 1.20 -14.41
CA MET A 188 25.02 0.13 -15.33
C MET A 188 23.52 -0.14 -15.23
N PRO A 189 22.78 -0.25 -16.36
CA PRO A 189 21.36 -0.60 -16.34
C PRO A 189 21.10 -1.89 -15.57
N LEU A 190 19.98 -1.96 -14.86
CA LEU A 190 19.54 -3.11 -14.05
C LEU A 190 20.41 -3.39 -12.81
N ASN A 191 21.24 -2.43 -12.40
CA ASN A 191 21.84 -2.50 -11.07
C ASN A 191 20.71 -2.45 -10.01
N ILE A 192 20.94 -3.00 -8.81
CA ILE A 192 19.88 -3.10 -7.78
C ILE A 192 19.25 -1.75 -7.38
N TYR A 193 19.95 -0.63 -7.58
CA TYR A 193 19.47 0.72 -7.27
C TYR A 193 18.73 1.39 -8.44
N ASP A 194 18.47 0.66 -9.53
CA ASP A 194 17.50 1.03 -10.56
C ASP A 194 16.09 0.53 -10.24
N PHE A 195 15.96 -0.40 -9.28
CA PHE A 195 14.67 -0.87 -8.76
C PHE A 195 14.21 0.01 -7.61
N GLY A 196 12.90 0.18 -7.44
CA GLY A 196 12.30 0.78 -6.24
C GLY A 196 12.70 0.01 -4.98
N CYS A 197 12.65 0.63 -3.81
CA CYS A 197 13.16 0.02 -2.57
C CYS A 197 12.49 -1.33 -2.24
N TRP A 198 11.17 -1.43 -2.42
CA TRP A 198 10.38 -2.65 -2.18
C TRP A 198 10.82 -3.80 -3.09
N ALA A 199 11.01 -3.50 -4.38
CA ALA A 199 11.45 -4.46 -5.38
C ALA A 199 12.92 -4.85 -5.17
N ARG A 200 13.79 -3.88 -4.84
CA ARG A 200 15.21 -4.12 -4.56
C ARG A 200 15.40 -5.12 -3.43
N GLN A 201 14.70 -4.91 -2.31
CA GLN A 201 14.79 -5.77 -1.14
C GLN A 201 14.16 -7.15 -1.36
N THR A 202 13.26 -7.28 -2.35
CA THR A 202 12.72 -8.57 -2.79
C THR A 202 13.67 -9.30 -3.75
N ILE A 203 14.28 -8.56 -4.70
CA ILE A 203 15.09 -9.13 -5.77
C ILE A 203 16.42 -9.67 -5.24
N VAL A 204 17.11 -8.94 -4.35
CA VAL A 204 18.39 -9.37 -3.80
C VAL A 204 18.30 -10.77 -3.15
N PRO A 205 17.39 -11.05 -2.21
CA PRO A 205 17.22 -12.41 -1.68
C PRO A 205 16.76 -13.40 -2.75
N LEU A 206 15.86 -13.02 -3.65
CA LEU A 206 15.43 -13.92 -4.73
C LEU A 206 16.54 -14.32 -5.69
N THR A 207 17.58 -13.51 -5.87
CA THR A 207 18.76 -13.96 -6.62
C THR A 207 19.49 -15.14 -5.95
N VAL A 208 19.47 -15.21 -4.61
CA VAL A 208 20.02 -16.33 -3.85
C VAL A 208 19.11 -17.55 -3.97
N VAL A 209 17.79 -17.36 -3.84
CA VAL A 209 16.81 -18.44 -4.00
C VAL A 209 16.87 -19.03 -5.41
N SER A 210 16.89 -18.19 -6.44
CA SER A 210 16.99 -18.57 -7.86
C SER A 210 18.32 -19.28 -8.17
N ALA A 211 19.43 -18.87 -7.57
CA ALA A 211 20.73 -19.53 -7.75
C ALA A 211 20.79 -20.94 -7.13
N THR A 212 20.13 -21.13 -5.99
CA THR A 212 20.14 -22.39 -5.22
C THR A 212 19.09 -23.38 -5.68
N ARG A 213 17.96 -22.90 -6.22
CA ARG A 213 16.82 -23.70 -6.74
C ARG A 213 16.38 -24.80 -5.77
N PRO A 214 16.07 -24.45 -4.51
CA PRO A 214 15.73 -25.44 -3.50
C PRO A 214 14.38 -26.08 -3.83
N VAL A 215 14.26 -27.34 -3.46
CA VAL A 215 12.99 -28.07 -3.53
C VAL A 215 12.82 -28.83 -2.22
N ARG A 216 11.77 -28.53 -1.47
CA ARG A 216 11.28 -29.41 -0.41
C ARG A 216 10.12 -30.24 -0.96
N PRO A 217 10.12 -31.56 -0.81
CA PRO A 217 9.06 -32.39 -1.37
C PRO A 217 7.67 -31.91 -0.96
N ALA A 218 6.80 -31.69 -1.96
CA ALA A 218 5.42 -31.32 -1.73
C ALA A 218 4.71 -32.32 -0.80
N PRO A 219 3.86 -31.85 0.14
CA PRO A 219 3.11 -32.74 1.02
C PRO A 219 1.97 -33.48 0.30
N PHE A 220 1.57 -33.03 -0.89
CA PHE A 220 0.50 -33.61 -1.70
C PHE A 220 0.62 -33.22 -3.19
N PRO A 221 -0.07 -33.92 -4.11
CA PRO A 221 -0.19 -33.48 -5.50
C PRO A 221 -1.21 -32.33 -5.68
N LEU A 222 -1.08 -31.62 -6.80
CA LEU A 222 -1.96 -30.53 -7.27
C LEU A 222 -2.53 -30.83 -8.67
N ASP A 223 -2.69 -32.11 -9.01
CA ASP A 223 -3.10 -32.56 -10.35
C ASP A 223 -4.40 -31.88 -10.81
N GLU A 224 -5.31 -31.60 -9.88
CA GLU A 224 -6.58 -30.95 -10.12
C GLU A 224 -6.47 -29.47 -10.50
N LEU A 225 -5.31 -28.82 -10.35
CA LEU A 225 -5.12 -27.42 -10.75
C LEU A 225 -4.57 -27.27 -12.17
N HIS A 226 -4.24 -28.37 -12.84
CA HIS A 226 -3.73 -28.37 -14.21
C HIS A 226 -4.86 -28.48 -15.24
N THR A 227 -4.71 -27.78 -16.37
CA THR A 227 -5.55 -27.97 -17.56
C THR A 227 -5.32 -29.33 -18.21
N ASP A 228 -4.06 -29.78 -18.30
CA ASP A 228 -3.65 -31.14 -18.62
C ASP A 228 -2.51 -31.57 -17.68
N ALA A 229 -2.79 -32.46 -16.73
CA ALA A 229 -1.80 -32.97 -15.79
C ALA A 229 -0.60 -33.68 -16.47
N ARG A 230 -0.74 -34.12 -17.73
CA ARG A 230 0.37 -34.73 -18.50
C ARG A 230 1.30 -33.69 -19.10
N ASN A 231 0.86 -32.44 -19.20
CA ASN A 231 1.66 -31.32 -19.69
C ASN A 231 1.50 -30.13 -18.72
N PRO A 232 2.04 -30.23 -17.50
CA PRO A 232 1.81 -29.25 -16.45
C PRO A 232 2.39 -27.86 -16.78
N ASN A 233 3.38 -27.80 -17.67
CA ASN A 233 4.14 -26.59 -18.03
C ASN A 233 4.07 -26.36 -19.54
N PRO A 234 2.92 -25.92 -20.10
CA PRO A 234 2.80 -25.65 -21.52
C PRO A 234 3.72 -24.50 -21.94
N VAL A 235 4.56 -24.73 -22.96
CA VAL A 235 5.45 -23.69 -23.50
C VAL A 235 4.67 -22.74 -24.40
N GLY A 236 4.60 -21.46 -24.02
CA GLY A 236 4.02 -20.40 -24.85
C GLY A 236 4.94 -19.93 -26.00
N PRO A 237 4.38 -19.28 -27.03
CA PRO A 237 5.18 -18.68 -28.10
C PRO A 237 6.04 -17.52 -27.58
N LEU A 238 7.25 -17.35 -28.13
CA LEU A 238 8.12 -16.21 -27.81
C LEU A 238 7.64 -14.94 -28.50
N ALA A 239 7.83 -13.80 -27.84
CA ALA A 239 7.64 -12.50 -28.46
C ALA A 239 8.66 -12.25 -29.59
N PRO A 240 8.30 -11.43 -30.60
CA PRO A 240 9.18 -11.09 -31.72
C PRO A 240 10.55 -10.55 -31.25
N VAL A 241 11.64 -10.88 -31.96
CA VAL A 241 13.01 -10.38 -31.62
C VAL A 241 13.08 -8.85 -31.64
N THR A 242 12.23 -8.24 -32.46
CA THR A 242 12.15 -6.78 -32.65
C THR A 242 11.44 -6.06 -31.50
N SER A 243 10.80 -6.77 -30.57
CA SER A 243 10.24 -6.17 -29.35
C SER A 243 11.21 -6.32 -28.17
N TRP A 244 11.06 -5.41 -27.19
CA TRP A 244 11.81 -5.50 -25.94
C TRP A 244 11.55 -6.82 -25.21
N ASP A 245 10.29 -7.24 -25.11
CA ASP A 245 9.92 -8.50 -24.44
C ASP A 245 10.61 -9.69 -25.09
N GLY A 246 10.69 -9.72 -26.42
CA GLY A 246 11.44 -10.75 -27.12
C GLY A 246 12.94 -10.69 -26.85
N ALA A 247 13.53 -9.50 -26.80
CA ALA A 247 14.94 -9.34 -26.45
C ALA A 247 15.21 -9.84 -25.01
N PHE A 248 14.36 -9.49 -24.06
CA PHE A 248 14.45 -9.92 -22.67
C PHE A 248 14.18 -11.42 -22.46
N GLN A 249 13.23 -12.02 -23.18
CA GLN A 249 13.04 -13.47 -23.19
C GLN A 249 14.26 -14.22 -23.74
N ARG A 250 15.00 -13.62 -24.68
CA ARG A 250 16.26 -14.19 -25.20
C ARG A 250 17.43 -13.95 -24.26
N LEU A 251 17.48 -12.80 -23.58
CA LEU A 251 18.41 -12.55 -22.49
C LEU A 251 18.22 -13.59 -21.39
N ASP A 252 16.98 -13.87 -21.00
CA ASP A 252 16.65 -14.92 -20.03
C ASP A 252 17.16 -16.30 -20.47
N LYS A 253 16.98 -16.67 -21.75
CA LYS A 253 17.59 -17.89 -22.30
C LYS A 253 19.13 -17.89 -22.22
N ALA A 254 19.76 -16.74 -22.46
CA ALA A 254 21.21 -16.59 -22.32
C ALA A 254 21.64 -16.71 -20.86
N LEU A 255 20.87 -16.16 -19.92
CA LEU A 255 21.09 -16.29 -18.47
C LEU A 255 20.96 -17.75 -18.01
N HIS A 256 19.99 -18.49 -18.53
CA HIS A 256 19.87 -19.93 -18.30
C HIS A 256 21.12 -20.71 -18.78
N GLN A 257 21.69 -20.35 -19.92
CA GLN A 257 22.95 -20.94 -20.38
C GLN A 257 24.13 -20.51 -19.51
N TYR A 258 24.22 -19.22 -19.18
CA TYR A 258 25.23 -18.68 -18.27
C TYR A 258 25.20 -19.42 -16.93
N ARG A 259 24.02 -19.69 -16.36
CA ARG A 259 23.86 -20.44 -15.11
C ARG A 259 24.62 -21.75 -15.11
N ARG A 260 24.56 -22.50 -16.22
CA ARG A 260 25.22 -23.81 -16.38
C ARG A 260 26.75 -23.72 -16.37
N VAL A 261 27.30 -22.59 -16.80
CA VAL A 261 28.75 -22.38 -16.94
C VAL A 261 29.34 -21.36 -15.97
N ALA A 262 28.51 -20.73 -15.14
CA ALA A 262 28.94 -19.65 -14.26
C ALA A 262 30.02 -20.12 -13.27
N PRO A 263 31.11 -19.36 -13.10
CA PRO A 263 32.18 -19.73 -12.19
C PRO A 263 31.67 -19.90 -10.76
N ARG A 264 31.80 -21.10 -10.19
CA ARG A 264 31.28 -21.44 -8.85
C ARG A 264 31.79 -20.50 -7.75
N ALA A 265 33.04 -20.05 -7.87
CA ALA A 265 33.64 -19.11 -6.91
C ALA A 265 32.99 -17.72 -7.00
N LEU A 266 32.73 -17.22 -8.20
CA LEU A 266 32.05 -15.94 -8.42
C LEU A 266 30.62 -15.99 -7.87
N ARG A 267 29.87 -17.04 -8.21
CA ARG A 267 28.50 -17.23 -7.72
C ARG A 267 28.42 -17.28 -6.20
N ARG A 268 29.32 -18.04 -5.57
CA ARG A 268 29.41 -18.10 -4.10
C ARG A 268 29.74 -16.73 -3.50
N ALA A 269 30.69 -15.99 -4.09
CA ALA A 269 31.03 -14.65 -3.63
C ALA A 269 29.83 -13.69 -3.76
N ALA A 270 29.10 -13.76 -4.87
CA ALA A 270 27.91 -12.96 -5.12
C ALA A 270 26.81 -13.25 -4.09
N MET A 271 26.49 -14.53 -3.85
CA MET A 271 25.52 -14.94 -2.84
C MET A 271 25.93 -14.53 -1.42
N ASN A 272 27.22 -14.61 -1.08
CA ASN A 272 27.72 -14.13 0.22
C ASN A 272 27.63 -12.60 0.36
N THR A 273 27.80 -11.85 -0.74
CA THR A 273 27.57 -10.39 -0.76
C THR A 273 26.08 -10.08 -0.60
N ALA A 274 25.20 -10.79 -1.30
CA ALA A 274 23.75 -10.66 -1.14
C ALA A 274 23.30 -10.98 0.29
N GLY A 275 23.81 -12.06 0.90
CA GLY A 275 23.54 -12.40 2.30
C GLY A 275 23.96 -11.31 3.29
N ARG A 276 25.13 -10.69 3.09
CA ARG A 276 25.56 -9.53 3.90
C ARG A 276 24.66 -8.32 3.67
N TRP A 277 24.33 -8.03 2.41
CA TRP A 277 23.45 -6.93 2.04
C TRP A 277 22.07 -7.05 2.71
N ILE A 278 21.51 -8.27 2.77
CA ILE A 278 20.26 -8.59 3.46
C ILE A 278 20.42 -8.31 4.97
N ILE A 279 21.44 -8.88 5.62
CA ILE A 279 21.64 -8.72 7.07
C ILE A 279 21.84 -7.26 7.47
N GLU A 280 22.60 -6.50 6.67
CA GLU A 280 22.86 -5.07 6.91
C GLU A 280 21.61 -4.19 6.85
N ARG A 281 20.52 -4.67 6.25
CA ARG A 281 19.25 -3.96 6.05
C ARG A 281 18.09 -4.51 6.88
N GLN A 282 18.35 -5.47 7.77
CA GLN A 282 17.32 -5.88 8.71
C GLN A 282 17.03 -4.73 9.68
N GLU A 283 15.75 -4.41 9.82
CA GLU A 283 15.28 -3.34 10.70
C GLU A 283 15.22 -3.77 12.16
N ASN A 284 15.00 -2.81 13.06
CA ASN A 284 14.98 -3.06 14.50
C ASN A 284 13.83 -3.99 14.93
N ASP A 285 12.74 -4.00 14.16
CA ASP A 285 11.65 -4.95 14.31
C ASP A 285 11.92 -6.28 13.61
N GLY A 286 13.13 -6.55 13.14
CA GLY A 286 13.50 -7.77 12.45
C GLY A 286 12.97 -7.90 11.01
N CYS A 287 12.12 -6.98 10.54
CA CYS A 287 11.61 -6.99 9.18
C CYS A 287 12.67 -6.48 8.19
N TRP A 288 12.32 -6.49 6.90
CA TRP A 288 13.10 -5.87 5.84
C TRP A 288 12.19 -4.91 5.08
N GLY A 289 12.47 -3.61 5.18
CA GLY A 289 11.71 -2.60 4.48
C GLY A 289 10.29 -2.39 4.97
N GLY A 290 9.94 -2.91 6.14
CA GLY A 290 8.58 -2.78 6.68
C GLY A 290 7.49 -3.58 5.94
N ILE A 291 7.85 -4.44 4.97
CA ILE A 291 6.89 -5.13 4.09
C ILE A 291 7.12 -6.66 4.01
N GLN A 292 6.04 -7.40 3.80
CA GLN A 292 6.05 -8.88 3.79
C GLN A 292 7.00 -9.50 2.75
N PRO A 293 7.02 -9.11 1.45
CA PRO A 293 7.74 -9.91 0.46
C PRO A 293 9.26 -9.95 0.70
N PRO A 294 9.94 -8.81 0.96
CA PRO A 294 11.34 -8.83 1.38
C PRO A 294 11.60 -9.67 2.63
N ALA A 295 10.73 -9.61 3.63
CA ALA A 295 10.92 -10.37 4.87
C ALA A 295 10.89 -11.88 4.60
N VAL A 296 9.88 -12.35 3.86
CA VAL A 296 9.74 -13.76 3.50
C VAL A 296 10.92 -14.26 2.69
N TYR A 297 11.29 -13.56 1.61
CA TYR A 297 12.39 -14.01 0.76
C TYR A 297 13.76 -13.86 1.43
N SER A 298 13.95 -12.88 2.31
CA SER A 298 15.18 -12.74 3.11
C SER A 298 15.37 -13.91 4.06
N VAL A 299 14.31 -14.32 4.77
CA VAL A 299 14.34 -15.51 5.64
C VAL A 299 14.67 -16.77 4.83
N ILE A 300 14.04 -16.96 3.67
CA ILE A 300 14.35 -18.10 2.78
C ILE A 300 15.81 -18.06 2.33
N ALA A 301 16.28 -16.92 1.84
CA ALA A 301 17.64 -16.76 1.36
C ALA A 301 18.68 -17.04 2.45
N LEU A 302 18.50 -16.50 3.66
CA LEU A 302 19.40 -16.73 4.78
C LEU A 302 19.40 -18.20 5.24
N HIS A 303 18.23 -18.84 5.30
CA HIS A 303 18.12 -20.28 5.55
C HIS A 303 18.93 -21.10 4.53
N LEU A 304 18.84 -20.76 3.24
CA LEU A 304 19.58 -21.43 2.16
C LEU A 304 21.09 -21.16 2.18
N LEU A 305 21.51 -20.02 2.76
CA LEU A 305 22.91 -19.71 3.03
C LEU A 305 23.44 -20.41 4.29
N GLY A 306 22.61 -21.18 5.00
CA GLY A 306 22.99 -22.01 6.14
C GLY A 306 22.86 -21.33 7.50
N TYR A 307 22.10 -20.23 7.60
CA TYR A 307 21.75 -19.65 8.91
C TYR A 307 20.72 -20.54 9.61
N ASP A 308 21.04 -20.91 10.85
CA ASP A 308 20.13 -21.69 11.69
C ASP A 308 18.91 -20.86 12.12
N LEU A 309 17.76 -21.50 12.34
CA LEU A 309 16.52 -20.81 12.74
C LEU A 309 16.66 -20.06 14.07
N GLU A 310 17.55 -20.51 14.96
CA GLU A 310 17.85 -19.83 16.23
C GLU A 310 18.87 -18.69 16.09
N HIS A 311 19.47 -18.49 14.91
CA HIS A 311 20.36 -17.37 14.67
C HIS A 311 19.60 -16.05 14.90
N PRO A 312 20.20 -15.02 15.54
CA PRO A 312 19.50 -13.77 15.88
C PRO A 312 18.74 -13.12 14.71
N VAL A 313 19.37 -13.02 13.52
CA VAL A 313 18.73 -12.50 12.31
C VAL A 313 17.47 -13.28 11.90
N MET A 314 17.50 -14.62 12.02
CA MET A 314 16.40 -15.50 11.63
C MET A 314 15.26 -15.41 12.62
N ARG A 315 15.58 -15.44 13.93
CA ARG A 315 14.58 -15.25 15.00
C ARG A 315 13.89 -13.89 14.91
N ALA A 316 14.65 -12.83 14.63
CA ALA A 316 14.10 -11.49 14.47
C ALA A 316 13.14 -11.41 13.26
N GLY A 317 13.54 -11.96 12.11
CA GLY A 317 12.72 -12.01 10.90
C GLY A 317 11.44 -12.83 11.04
N LEU A 318 11.49 -13.99 11.72
CA LEU A 318 10.29 -14.76 12.00
C LEU A 318 9.36 -14.04 12.97
N ALA A 319 9.93 -13.39 14.00
CA ALA A 319 9.15 -12.62 14.95
C ALA A 319 8.52 -11.36 14.34
N SER A 320 9.07 -10.81 13.24
CA SER A 320 8.47 -9.66 12.56
C SER A 320 7.18 -10.06 11.83
N LEU A 321 7.20 -11.22 11.17
CA LEU A 321 5.99 -11.80 10.55
C LEU A 321 4.90 -12.11 11.58
N ASP A 322 5.28 -12.50 12.80
CA ASP A 322 4.31 -12.66 13.91
C ASP A 322 3.76 -11.33 14.42
N ARG A 323 4.58 -10.25 14.42
CA ARG A 323 4.13 -8.88 14.79
C ARG A 323 3.12 -8.29 13.80
N PHE A 324 3.24 -8.66 12.53
CA PHE A 324 2.37 -8.18 11.45
C PHE A 324 1.03 -8.94 11.41
N ALA A 325 0.86 -9.97 12.25
CA ALA A 325 -0.37 -10.74 12.31
C ALA A 325 -1.42 -10.08 13.22
N VAL A 326 -2.60 -9.84 12.66
CA VAL A 326 -3.80 -9.40 13.38
C VAL A 326 -4.67 -10.61 13.67
N TRP A 327 -4.94 -10.87 14.96
CA TRP A 327 -5.88 -11.89 15.41
C TRP A 327 -7.23 -11.27 15.69
N ARG A 328 -8.26 -11.75 14.99
CA ARG A 328 -9.65 -11.36 15.17
C ARG A 328 -10.30 -12.18 16.29
N ASP A 329 -11.37 -11.64 16.88
CA ASP A 329 -12.09 -12.28 17.99
C ASP A 329 -12.69 -13.65 17.62
N ASP A 330 -12.98 -13.88 16.34
CA ASP A 330 -13.45 -15.16 15.80
C ASP A 330 -12.34 -16.21 15.65
N GLY A 331 -11.10 -15.86 15.98
CA GLY A 331 -9.91 -16.70 15.84
C GLY A 331 -9.27 -16.67 14.45
N ALA A 332 -9.81 -15.87 13.51
CA ALA A 332 -9.17 -15.66 12.22
C ALA A 332 -7.88 -14.85 12.41
N ARG A 333 -6.86 -15.19 11.62
CA ARG A 333 -5.58 -14.49 11.59
C ARG A 333 -5.36 -13.95 10.19
N MET A 334 -5.13 -12.65 10.10
CA MET A 334 -4.76 -11.94 8.88
C MET A 334 -3.34 -11.41 9.04
N ILE A 335 -2.52 -11.45 7.99
CA ILE A 335 -1.22 -10.79 7.97
C ILE A 335 -1.33 -9.47 7.23
N GLU A 336 -0.91 -8.40 7.90
CA GLU A 336 -0.77 -7.10 7.27
C GLU A 336 0.45 -7.10 6.35
N ALA A 337 0.30 -6.52 5.16
CA ALA A 337 1.40 -6.43 4.20
C ALA A 337 2.52 -5.48 4.67
N CYS A 338 2.13 -4.44 5.39
CA CYS A 338 2.93 -3.46 6.14
C CYS A 338 2.05 -2.89 7.28
N GLN A 339 2.62 -2.07 8.15
CA GLN A 339 1.89 -1.40 9.24
C GLN A 339 2.05 0.12 9.09
N SER A 340 0.97 0.89 9.28
CA SER A 340 0.90 2.33 8.94
C SER A 340 0.92 3.33 10.12
N PRO A 341 1.62 3.10 11.25
CA PRO A 341 1.46 3.92 12.45
C PRO A 341 1.92 5.37 12.29
N VAL A 342 2.98 5.66 11.53
CA VAL A 342 3.47 7.04 11.37
C VAL A 342 2.47 7.83 10.52
N TRP A 343 2.11 7.25 9.37
CA TRP A 343 1.08 7.77 8.47
C TRP A 343 -0.26 8.00 9.17
N ASP A 344 -0.76 7.00 9.89
CA ASP A 344 -2.01 7.08 10.62
C ASP A 344 -1.96 8.15 11.72
N THR A 345 -0.82 8.30 12.40
CA THR A 345 -0.65 9.28 13.48
C THR A 345 -0.58 10.71 12.95
N CYS A 346 0.13 10.96 11.84
CA CYS A 346 0.20 12.31 11.28
C CYS A 346 -1.18 12.73 10.74
N LEU A 347 -1.88 11.85 10.02
CA LEU A 347 -3.23 12.11 9.52
C LEU A 347 -4.25 12.28 10.65
N ALA A 348 -4.20 11.47 11.71
CA ALA A 348 -5.06 11.63 12.87
C ALA A 348 -4.81 12.95 13.62
N THR A 349 -3.54 13.34 13.76
CA THR A 349 -3.15 14.62 14.37
C THR A 349 -3.69 15.79 13.54
N ILE A 350 -3.57 15.71 12.22
CA ILE A 350 -4.13 16.70 11.28
C ILE A 350 -5.64 16.79 11.43
N ALA A 351 -6.33 15.64 11.37
CA ALA A 351 -7.79 15.58 11.44
C ALA A 351 -8.34 16.17 12.74
N LEU A 352 -7.74 15.81 13.88
CA LEU A 352 -8.15 16.31 15.20
C LEU A 352 -7.91 17.81 15.34
N ALA A 353 -6.77 18.31 14.87
CA ALA A 353 -6.47 19.75 14.92
C ALA A 353 -7.41 20.55 14.00
N ASP A 354 -7.64 20.08 12.77
CA ASP A 354 -8.54 20.70 11.80
C ASP A 354 -10.02 20.64 12.29
N ALA A 355 -10.36 19.67 13.14
CA ALA A 355 -11.64 19.57 13.85
C ALA A 355 -11.76 20.44 15.12
N GLY A 356 -10.76 21.28 15.40
CA GLY A 356 -10.81 22.26 16.50
C GLY A 356 -10.34 21.76 17.86
N VAL A 357 -9.72 20.56 17.95
CA VAL A 357 -9.04 20.15 19.18
C VAL A 357 -7.92 21.15 19.50
N PRO A 358 -7.81 21.65 20.75
CA PRO A 358 -6.80 22.64 21.09
C PRO A 358 -5.38 22.19 20.72
N ALA A 359 -4.58 23.09 20.16
CA ALA A 359 -3.23 22.76 19.67
C ALA A 359 -2.29 22.26 20.79
N ASP A 360 -2.56 22.56 22.05
CA ASP A 360 -1.81 22.08 23.23
C ASP A 360 -2.51 20.91 23.95
N HIS A 361 -3.51 20.28 23.32
CA HIS A 361 -4.21 19.14 23.89
C HIS A 361 -3.22 18.00 24.21
N PRO A 362 -3.28 17.39 25.41
CA PRO A 362 -2.27 16.42 25.85
C PRO A 362 -2.07 15.24 24.89
N GLN A 363 -3.13 14.77 24.25
CA GLN A 363 -3.04 13.67 23.27
C GLN A 363 -2.31 14.09 21.98
N LEU A 364 -2.49 15.33 21.52
CA LEU A 364 -1.78 15.84 20.34
C LEU A 364 -0.29 16.09 20.65
N VAL A 365 0.01 16.65 21.83
CA VAL A 365 1.39 16.82 22.31
C VAL A 365 2.10 15.47 22.39
N LYS A 366 1.41 14.44 22.91
CA LYS A 366 1.94 13.09 22.99
C LYS A 366 2.17 12.44 21.62
N ALA A 367 1.28 12.69 20.66
CA ALA A 367 1.45 12.24 19.28
C ALA A 367 2.70 12.87 18.64
N VAL A 368 2.91 14.16 18.87
CA VAL A 368 4.13 14.87 18.46
C VAL A 368 5.37 14.30 19.14
N ASP A 369 5.34 14.05 20.45
CA ASP A 369 6.46 13.44 21.16
C ASP A 369 6.84 12.07 20.58
N TRP A 370 5.82 11.27 20.22
CA TRP A 370 6.03 9.98 19.57
C TRP A 370 6.61 10.14 18.16
N MET A 371 6.03 10.97 17.29
CA MET A 371 6.57 11.22 15.94
C MET A 371 7.99 11.78 15.98
N LEU A 372 8.32 12.67 16.92
CA LEU A 372 9.70 13.15 17.13
C LEU A 372 10.67 12.03 17.55
N GLY A 373 10.16 10.95 18.16
CA GLY A 373 10.94 9.75 18.48
C GLY A 373 11.20 8.85 17.28
N GLU A 374 10.31 8.88 16.28
CA GLU A 374 10.40 8.10 15.03
C GLU A 374 11.23 8.80 13.95
N GLU A 375 11.81 9.99 14.22
CA GLU A 375 12.65 10.68 13.25
C GLU A 375 13.93 9.89 12.92
N ILE A 376 14.16 9.66 11.63
CA ILE A 376 15.32 8.91 11.15
C ILE A 376 16.52 9.83 11.02
N VAL A 377 17.51 9.60 11.88
CA VAL A 377 18.77 10.35 11.94
C VAL A 377 19.98 9.60 11.37
N ARG A 378 19.75 8.54 10.58
CA ARG A 378 20.79 7.74 9.90
C ARG A 378 20.53 7.63 8.38
N PRO A 379 21.57 7.49 7.55
CA PRO A 379 21.38 7.34 6.11
C PRO A 379 20.83 5.95 5.77
N GLY A 380 19.89 5.92 4.82
CA GLY A 380 19.34 4.71 4.22
C GLY A 380 19.85 4.48 2.81
N ASP A 381 19.17 3.62 2.05
CA ASP A 381 19.55 3.29 0.67
C ASP A 381 19.47 4.49 -0.29
N TRP A 382 18.57 5.46 -0.02
CA TRP A 382 18.44 6.73 -0.76
C TRP A 382 19.78 7.50 -0.86
N SER A 383 20.66 7.32 0.13
CA SER A 383 21.99 7.94 0.18
C SER A 383 22.90 7.45 -0.97
N VAL A 384 22.55 6.37 -1.66
CA VAL A 384 23.25 5.92 -2.86
C VAL A 384 23.19 6.97 -3.97
N LYS A 385 22.06 7.66 -4.12
CA LYS A 385 21.86 8.76 -5.09
C LYS A 385 22.12 10.13 -4.47
N ARG A 386 22.06 10.25 -3.14
CA ARG A 386 22.27 11.50 -2.39
C ARG A 386 23.25 11.33 -1.21
N PRO A 387 24.53 10.98 -1.44
CA PRO A 387 25.46 10.59 -0.37
C PRO A 387 25.86 11.72 0.58
N GLN A 388 25.61 12.96 0.22
CA GLN A 388 25.94 14.15 1.01
C GLN A 388 24.71 14.81 1.64
N LEU A 389 23.51 14.26 1.40
CA LEU A 389 22.28 14.77 2.00
C LEU A 389 22.20 14.23 3.44
N PRO A 390 22.13 15.11 4.46
CA PRO A 390 21.94 14.65 5.84
C PRO A 390 20.55 14.02 6.02
N PRO A 391 20.41 12.97 6.85
CA PRO A 391 19.13 12.36 7.16
C PRO A 391 18.20 13.30 7.94
N GLY A 392 16.92 12.97 7.95
CA GLY A 392 15.87 13.69 8.67
C GLY A 392 14.45 13.34 8.21
N GLY A 393 14.25 12.16 7.64
CA GLY A 393 12.93 11.71 7.18
C GLY A 393 12.21 10.89 8.23
N TRP A 394 10.97 10.54 7.94
CA TRP A 394 10.14 9.57 8.66
C TRP A 394 9.79 8.44 7.71
N ALA A 395 9.62 7.24 8.23
CA ALA A 395 9.08 6.12 7.46
C ALA A 395 7.58 5.96 7.74
N PHE A 396 6.93 5.12 6.95
CA PHE A 396 5.55 4.71 7.14
C PHE A 396 5.32 3.84 8.40
N GLU A 397 6.24 2.90 8.65
CA GLU A 397 6.17 1.91 9.74
C GLU A 397 6.74 2.40 11.07
N PHE A 398 6.61 1.57 12.14
CA PHE A 398 7.32 1.77 13.41
C PHE A 398 8.84 1.70 13.27
N HIS A 399 9.35 0.88 12.34
CA HIS A 399 10.77 0.56 12.25
C HIS A 399 11.14 0.32 10.78
N ASN A 400 11.68 1.36 10.13
CA ASN A 400 12.10 1.26 8.73
C ASN A 400 13.14 2.33 8.36
N ASP A 401 14.18 2.49 9.19
CA ASP A 401 15.11 3.61 9.08
C ASP A 401 15.95 3.59 7.79
N ASN A 402 16.08 2.44 7.12
CA ASN A 402 16.78 2.38 5.84
C ASN A 402 15.96 2.99 4.69
N TYR A 403 14.65 3.15 4.88
CA TYR A 403 13.68 3.53 3.86
C TYR A 403 12.65 4.56 4.38
N PRO A 404 13.09 5.77 4.80
CA PRO A 404 12.16 6.87 5.02
C PRO A 404 11.37 7.18 3.74
N ASP A 405 10.11 7.55 3.92
CA ASP A 405 9.11 7.90 2.92
C ASP A 405 9.01 9.43 2.80
N ILE A 406 8.94 9.91 1.56
CA ILE A 406 8.96 11.34 1.24
C ILE A 406 7.63 12.03 1.61
N ASP A 407 6.52 11.37 1.38
CA ASP A 407 5.18 11.83 1.75
C ASP A 407 4.90 11.70 3.25
N ASP A 408 5.27 10.60 3.92
CA ASP A 408 5.20 10.54 5.40
C ASP A 408 5.98 11.70 6.03
N THR A 409 7.20 11.96 5.53
CA THR A 409 8.00 13.09 6.00
C THR A 409 7.27 14.43 5.81
N ALA A 410 6.53 14.60 4.71
CA ALA A 410 5.77 15.81 4.44
C ALA A 410 4.56 15.95 5.38
N GLU A 411 3.76 14.89 5.54
CA GLU A 411 2.58 14.88 6.40
C GLU A 411 2.94 14.97 7.88
N VAL A 412 4.04 14.36 8.32
CA VAL A 412 4.56 14.53 9.69
C VAL A 412 4.89 15.99 9.94
N VAL A 413 5.58 16.68 9.02
CA VAL A 413 5.86 18.12 9.19
C VAL A 413 4.56 18.94 9.28
N LEU A 414 3.57 18.64 8.44
CA LEU A 414 2.25 19.28 8.47
C LEU A 414 1.50 19.02 9.79
N ALA A 415 1.63 17.82 10.37
CA ALA A 415 1.07 17.47 11.67
C ALA A 415 1.79 18.20 12.82
N LEU A 416 3.13 18.23 12.80
CA LEU A 416 3.95 18.95 13.79
C LEU A 416 3.58 20.45 13.85
N ARG A 417 3.30 21.06 12.70
CA ARG A 417 2.90 22.48 12.59
C ARG A 417 1.56 22.81 13.24
N ARG A 418 0.68 21.82 13.44
CA ARG A 418 -0.64 22.01 14.04
C ARG A 418 -0.64 22.02 15.56
N VAL A 419 0.44 21.54 16.18
CA VAL A 419 0.49 21.28 17.61
C VAL A 419 1.42 22.26 18.32
N ARG A 420 0.94 22.86 19.41
CA ARG A 420 1.71 23.71 20.29
C ARG A 420 2.43 22.87 21.32
N HIS A 421 3.64 22.43 20.96
CA HIS A 421 4.49 21.63 21.82
C HIS A 421 5.16 22.47 22.93
N HIS A 422 5.46 21.83 24.08
CA HIS A 422 6.10 22.49 25.23
C HIS A 422 7.59 22.81 24.99
N ASP A 423 8.22 22.08 24.07
CA ASP A 423 9.57 22.32 23.56
C ASP A 423 9.48 22.66 22.06
N PRO A 424 9.27 23.95 21.71
CA PRO A 424 9.13 24.37 20.32
C PRO A 424 10.45 24.25 19.55
N ASP A 425 11.60 24.47 20.19
CA ASP A 425 12.91 24.38 19.53
C ASP A 425 13.18 22.95 19.05
N ARG A 426 12.80 21.93 19.83
CA ARG A 426 12.90 20.52 19.40
C ARG A 426 12.07 20.26 18.14
N VAL A 427 10.85 20.79 18.09
CA VAL A 427 9.95 20.66 16.93
C VAL A 427 10.50 21.39 15.71
N GLU A 428 10.89 22.67 15.83
CA GLU A 428 11.46 23.44 14.72
C GLU A 428 12.71 22.78 14.14
N ASN A 429 13.56 22.23 15.01
CA ASN A 429 14.77 21.55 14.57
C ASN A 429 14.46 20.27 13.79
N ALA A 430 13.44 19.49 14.18
CA ALA A 430 12.99 18.30 13.46
C ALA A 430 12.37 18.69 12.10
N ILE A 431 11.47 19.68 12.09
CA ILE A 431 10.87 20.22 10.85
C ILE A 431 11.96 20.67 9.88
N GLY A 432 12.95 21.44 10.35
CA GLY A 432 14.06 21.90 9.51
C GLY A 432 14.91 20.76 8.92
N ARG A 433 14.99 19.60 9.60
CA ARG A 433 15.67 18.41 9.06
C ARG A 433 14.80 17.70 8.01
N GLY A 434 13.51 17.51 8.27
CA GLY A 434 12.54 16.94 7.32
C GLY A 434 12.45 17.74 6.03
N VAL A 435 12.25 19.05 6.13
CA VAL A 435 12.19 19.97 4.98
C VAL A 435 13.46 19.91 4.15
N ARG A 436 14.64 19.93 4.80
CA ARG A 436 15.92 19.82 4.09
C ARG A 436 16.06 18.48 3.38
N TRP A 437 15.66 17.40 4.03
CA TRP A 437 15.72 16.06 3.46
C TRP A 437 14.80 15.95 2.23
N ASN A 438 13.52 16.30 2.35
CA ASN A 438 12.57 16.32 1.23
C ASN A 438 13.06 17.20 0.06
N LEU A 439 13.58 18.42 0.32
CA LEU A 439 14.18 19.25 -0.74
C LEU A 439 15.36 18.58 -1.46
N GLY A 440 16.17 17.79 -0.74
CA GLY A 440 17.31 17.06 -1.30
C GLY A 440 16.90 15.81 -2.11
N MET A 441 15.71 15.30 -1.85
CA MET A 441 15.13 14.12 -2.48
C MET A 441 14.38 14.41 -3.80
N GLN A 442 14.33 15.68 -4.24
CA GLN A 442 13.66 16.02 -5.51
C GLN A 442 14.35 15.38 -6.71
N SER A 443 13.54 14.80 -7.60
CA SER A 443 13.99 14.25 -8.88
C SER A 443 14.27 15.35 -9.92
N LYS A 444 15.02 14.99 -10.95
CA LYS A 444 15.47 15.92 -12.01
C LYS A 444 14.35 16.49 -12.88
N ASP A 445 13.21 15.84 -12.93
CA ASP A 445 12.02 16.33 -13.66
C ASP A 445 11.22 17.36 -12.86
N GLY A 446 11.33 17.36 -11.53
CA GLY A 446 10.70 18.33 -10.63
C GLY A 446 9.76 17.70 -9.62
N GLY A 447 9.37 16.45 -9.81
CA GLY A 447 8.54 15.72 -8.86
C GLY A 447 9.34 14.94 -7.83
N TRP A 448 8.61 14.22 -6.99
CA TRP A 448 9.13 13.30 -5.99
C TRP A 448 8.49 11.91 -6.15
N GLY A 449 9.33 10.86 -6.08
CA GLY A 449 8.86 9.49 -5.84
C GLY A 449 8.66 9.26 -4.34
N ALA A 450 8.34 8.04 -3.92
CA ALA A 450 8.08 7.75 -2.51
C ALA A 450 9.35 7.63 -1.67
N PHE A 451 10.42 7.00 -2.19
CA PHE A 451 11.63 6.68 -1.41
C PHE A 451 12.94 7.12 -2.06
N ASP A 452 13.02 7.05 -3.39
CA ASP A 452 14.27 7.19 -4.13
C ASP A 452 14.24 8.37 -5.12
N VAL A 453 15.43 8.88 -5.43
CA VAL A 453 15.59 9.98 -6.39
C VAL A 453 15.98 9.46 -7.77
N ASP A 454 15.33 9.97 -8.80
CA ASP A 454 15.52 9.57 -10.20
C ASP A 454 15.40 8.03 -10.41
N ASN A 455 14.51 7.35 -9.67
CA ASN A 455 14.23 5.93 -9.85
C ASN A 455 13.27 5.71 -11.03
N THR A 456 13.73 6.12 -12.21
CA THR A 456 12.93 6.22 -13.45
C THR A 456 13.48 5.33 -14.56
N SER A 457 14.21 4.28 -14.22
CA SER A 457 14.80 3.37 -15.20
C SER A 457 13.70 2.57 -15.91
N ALA A 458 13.66 2.59 -17.25
CA ALA A 458 12.64 1.87 -18.00
C ALA A 458 12.94 0.36 -18.17
N PHE A 459 14.07 -0.13 -17.65
CA PHE A 459 14.52 -1.51 -17.87
C PHE A 459 13.94 -2.53 -16.87
N PRO A 460 13.87 -2.25 -15.56
CA PRO A 460 13.27 -3.17 -14.58
C PRO A 460 11.88 -3.68 -14.98
N ASN A 461 10.95 -2.78 -15.34
CA ASN A 461 9.57 -3.12 -15.74
C ASN A 461 9.46 -4.02 -16.99
N ARG A 462 10.58 -4.29 -17.70
CA ARG A 462 10.60 -5.13 -18.90
C ARG A 462 11.24 -6.49 -18.67
N LEU A 463 11.74 -6.76 -17.47
CA LEU A 463 12.29 -8.07 -17.14
C LEU A 463 11.15 -9.09 -17.07
N PRO A 464 11.31 -10.32 -17.63
CA PRO A 464 10.26 -11.34 -17.59
C PRO A 464 9.91 -11.78 -16.15
N PHE A 465 10.81 -11.47 -15.20
CA PHE A 465 10.61 -11.68 -13.78
C PHE A 465 9.58 -10.72 -13.17
N CYS A 466 9.45 -9.50 -13.72
CA CYS A 466 8.60 -8.42 -13.19
C CYS A 466 7.24 -8.45 -13.89
N ASP A 467 6.44 -9.49 -13.63
CA ASP A 467 5.09 -9.66 -14.19
C ASP A 467 3.97 -9.32 -13.18
N PHE A 468 4.31 -8.64 -12.09
CA PHE A 468 3.41 -8.21 -11.04
C PHE A 468 3.87 -6.88 -10.44
N GLY A 469 2.96 -5.91 -10.40
CA GLY A 469 3.14 -4.60 -9.78
C GLY A 469 4.17 -3.71 -10.46
N GLU A 470 4.48 -2.59 -9.80
CA GLU A 470 5.55 -1.68 -10.21
C GLU A 470 6.87 -2.09 -9.57
N VAL A 471 7.97 -2.04 -10.32
CA VAL A 471 9.31 -2.37 -9.79
C VAL A 471 10.28 -1.20 -9.78
N ILE A 472 9.77 0.00 -10.08
CA ILE A 472 10.47 1.29 -10.01
C ILE A 472 9.64 2.32 -9.22
N ASP A 473 10.31 3.38 -8.76
CA ASP A 473 9.72 4.44 -7.93
C ASP A 473 9.82 5.82 -8.62
N PRO A 474 9.12 6.03 -9.75
CA PRO A 474 9.14 7.30 -10.45
C PRO A 474 8.33 8.35 -9.68
N PRO A 475 8.60 9.65 -9.93
CA PRO A 475 7.77 10.72 -9.38
C PRO A 475 6.28 10.58 -9.66
N SER A 476 5.46 10.93 -8.67
CA SER A 476 3.99 10.82 -8.72
C SER A 476 3.31 12.08 -8.19
N ALA A 477 2.04 12.30 -8.60
CA ALA A 477 1.33 13.56 -8.36
C ALA A 477 0.90 13.74 -6.90
N ASP A 478 0.47 12.66 -6.25
CA ASP A 478 0.14 12.62 -4.83
C ASP A 478 1.37 12.92 -3.95
N VAL A 479 2.49 12.21 -4.13
CA VAL A 479 3.70 12.46 -3.33
C VAL A 479 4.25 13.87 -3.58
N THR A 480 4.27 14.31 -4.84
CA THR A 480 4.69 15.67 -5.18
C THR A 480 3.76 16.72 -4.55
N ALA A 481 2.45 16.45 -4.46
CA ALA A 481 1.49 17.35 -3.82
C ALA A 481 1.76 17.49 -2.32
N HIS A 482 1.91 16.40 -1.57
CA HIS A 482 2.18 16.46 -0.12
C HIS A 482 3.46 17.26 0.16
N VAL A 483 4.53 17.05 -0.64
CA VAL A 483 5.78 17.82 -0.51
C VAL A 483 5.57 19.29 -0.85
N VAL A 484 4.82 19.62 -1.92
CA VAL A 484 4.53 21.01 -2.29
C VAL A 484 3.69 21.71 -1.23
N GLU A 485 2.70 21.04 -0.64
CA GLU A 485 1.89 21.55 0.47
C GLU A 485 2.77 21.87 1.67
N MET A 486 3.58 20.89 2.13
CA MET A 486 4.54 21.09 3.21
C MET A 486 5.46 22.29 2.93
N LEU A 487 6.08 22.35 1.75
CA LEU A 487 6.99 23.45 1.42
C LEU A 487 6.29 24.81 1.36
N ALA A 488 5.03 24.86 0.92
CA ALA A 488 4.26 26.09 0.91
C ALA A 488 3.93 26.56 2.34
N VAL A 489 3.50 25.65 3.22
CA VAL A 489 3.25 25.93 4.65
C VAL A 489 4.51 26.42 5.36
N GLU A 490 5.68 25.87 5.02
CA GLU A 490 6.98 26.29 5.54
C GLU A 490 7.49 27.62 4.94
N GLY A 491 6.68 28.32 4.13
CA GLY A 491 7.04 29.60 3.53
C GLY A 491 8.07 29.50 2.40
N LEU A 492 8.25 28.32 1.81
CA LEU A 492 9.22 28.03 0.75
C LEU A 492 8.58 27.97 -0.64
N THR A 493 7.39 28.54 -0.83
CA THR A 493 6.67 28.62 -2.13
C THR A 493 7.54 29.19 -3.26
N HIS A 494 8.41 30.16 -2.94
CA HIS A 494 9.28 30.81 -3.92
C HIS A 494 10.66 30.14 -4.10
N ASP A 495 10.98 29.10 -3.33
CA ASP A 495 12.19 28.32 -3.56
C ASP A 495 12.14 27.71 -4.97
N PRO A 496 13.23 27.78 -5.76
CA PRO A 496 13.25 27.25 -7.12
C PRO A 496 12.84 25.76 -7.22
N ARG A 497 13.11 24.96 -6.18
CA ARG A 497 12.74 23.54 -6.12
C ARG A 497 11.24 23.37 -5.92
N THR A 498 10.62 24.13 -5.02
CA THR A 498 9.17 24.14 -4.83
C THR A 498 8.44 24.56 -6.10
N ARG A 499 8.94 25.61 -6.78
CA ARG A 499 8.35 26.08 -8.05
C ARG A 499 8.39 25.00 -9.14
N ARG A 500 9.47 24.24 -9.23
CA ARG A 500 9.56 23.07 -10.13
C ARG A 500 8.54 21.99 -9.78
N GLY A 501 8.27 21.76 -8.49
CA GLY A 501 7.20 20.86 -8.05
C GLY A 501 5.81 21.33 -8.50
N ILE A 502 5.51 22.62 -8.29
CA ILE A 502 4.26 23.24 -8.74
C ILE A 502 4.11 23.12 -10.27
N GLU A 503 5.15 23.45 -11.03
CA GLU A 503 5.17 23.32 -12.49
C GLU A 503 4.99 21.86 -12.94
N TRP A 504 5.62 20.92 -12.22
CA TRP A 504 5.48 19.49 -12.47
C TRP A 504 4.02 19.08 -12.29
N LEU A 505 3.36 19.43 -11.17
CA LEU A 505 1.95 19.14 -10.94
C LEU A 505 1.05 19.72 -12.05
N LEU A 506 1.25 20.98 -12.42
CA LEU A 506 0.47 21.64 -13.47
C LEU A 506 0.64 20.96 -14.85
N SER A 507 1.82 20.41 -15.13
CA SER A 507 2.12 19.69 -16.38
C SER A 507 1.65 18.23 -16.40
N HIS A 508 1.33 17.65 -15.24
CA HIS A 508 0.82 16.29 -15.07
C HIS A 508 -0.68 16.25 -14.78
N GLN A 509 -1.41 17.35 -15.03
CA GLN A 509 -2.87 17.33 -14.98
C GLN A 509 -3.44 16.63 -16.21
N GLU A 510 -4.40 15.74 -15.98
CA GLU A 510 -5.10 15.02 -17.05
C GLU A 510 -5.98 15.96 -17.90
N PRO A 511 -6.29 15.59 -19.15
CA PRO A 511 -7.14 16.39 -20.03
C PRO A 511 -8.54 16.70 -19.46
N ASN A 512 -9.08 15.80 -18.64
CA ASN A 512 -10.38 15.97 -17.95
C ASN A 512 -10.29 16.91 -16.73
N GLY A 513 -9.09 17.26 -16.26
CA GLY A 513 -8.86 18.11 -15.10
C GLY A 513 -8.44 17.38 -13.81
N SER A 514 -8.43 16.05 -13.78
CA SER A 514 -7.99 15.29 -12.60
C SER A 514 -6.48 15.09 -12.55
N TRP A 515 -5.98 14.51 -11.46
CA TRP A 515 -4.62 13.95 -11.34
C TRP A 515 -4.68 12.49 -10.94
N PHE A 516 -3.78 11.68 -11.50
CA PHE A 516 -3.65 10.25 -11.18
C PHE A 516 -3.21 10.05 -9.72
N GLY A 517 -3.84 9.10 -9.02
CA GLY A 517 -3.46 8.69 -7.67
C GLY A 517 -2.61 7.43 -7.71
N ARG A 518 -1.33 7.53 -7.33
CA ARG A 518 -0.41 6.38 -7.35
C ARG A 518 -0.58 5.51 -6.10
N TRP A 519 -0.86 6.11 -4.95
CA TRP A 519 -0.92 5.43 -3.64
C TRP A 519 -2.31 5.40 -3.00
N GLY A 520 -3.26 6.15 -3.54
CA GLY A 520 -4.68 6.11 -3.19
C GLY A 520 -5.56 6.06 -4.44
N VAL A 521 -6.74 5.45 -4.32
CA VAL A 521 -7.63 5.09 -5.42
C VAL A 521 -8.55 6.26 -5.78
N ASN A 522 -8.49 6.83 -6.98
CA ASN A 522 -7.37 6.95 -7.90
C ASN A 522 -7.32 8.44 -8.29
N TYR A 523 -8.14 8.85 -9.25
CA TYR A 523 -8.22 10.24 -9.69
C TYR A 523 -8.86 11.16 -8.64
N VAL A 524 -9.79 10.65 -7.82
CA VAL A 524 -10.35 11.39 -6.68
C VAL A 524 -9.27 11.65 -5.63
N TYR A 525 -8.43 10.66 -5.34
CA TYR A 525 -7.29 10.81 -4.43
C TYR A 525 -6.26 11.81 -4.96
N GLY A 526 -5.73 11.58 -6.18
CA GLY A 526 -4.72 12.46 -6.76
C GLY A 526 -5.20 13.90 -6.88
N THR A 527 -6.45 14.13 -7.27
CA THR A 527 -7.05 15.48 -7.30
C THR A 527 -7.25 16.04 -5.89
N GLY A 528 -7.66 15.19 -4.94
CA GLY A 528 -7.81 15.47 -3.52
C GLY A 528 -6.52 15.93 -2.84
N SER A 529 -5.36 15.43 -3.26
CA SER A 529 -4.04 15.86 -2.78
C SER A 529 -3.52 17.11 -3.52
N VAL A 530 -3.65 17.14 -4.85
CA VAL A 530 -3.02 18.20 -5.67
C VAL A 530 -3.71 19.56 -5.50
N VAL A 531 -5.03 19.61 -5.41
CA VAL A 531 -5.75 20.90 -5.29
C VAL A 531 -5.39 21.63 -3.99
N PRO A 532 -5.42 20.99 -2.80
CA PRO A 532 -4.92 21.60 -1.57
C PRO A 532 -3.47 22.08 -1.66
N ALA A 533 -2.57 21.28 -2.23
CA ALA A 533 -1.17 21.68 -2.39
C ALA A 533 -1.00 22.93 -3.27
N LEU A 534 -1.72 23.02 -4.39
CA LEU A 534 -1.70 24.20 -5.26
C LEU A 534 -2.31 25.43 -4.58
N ALA A 535 -3.39 25.25 -3.81
CA ALA A 535 -4.01 26.33 -3.05
C ALA A 535 -3.07 26.84 -1.94
N ALA A 536 -2.42 25.95 -1.19
CA ALA A 536 -1.41 26.29 -0.19
C ALA A 536 -0.21 27.02 -0.82
N ALA A 537 0.18 26.63 -2.05
CA ALA A 537 1.19 27.33 -2.84
C ALA A 537 0.73 28.69 -3.41
N GLY A 538 -0.48 29.15 -3.08
CA GLY A 538 -1.00 30.48 -3.41
C GLY A 538 -1.66 30.59 -4.78
N LEU A 539 -1.96 29.47 -5.46
CA LEU A 539 -2.79 29.52 -6.66
C LEU A 539 -4.25 29.76 -6.25
N PRO A 540 -4.92 30.81 -6.78
CA PRO A 540 -6.30 31.07 -6.43
C PRO A 540 -7.23 30.00 -7.00
N GLY A 541 -8.37 29.75 -6.36
CA GLY A 541 -9.40 28.83 -6.87
C GLY A 541 -9.87 29.13 -8.30
N SER A 542 -9.72 30.38 -8.75
CA SER A 542 -9.99 30.80 -10.15
C SER A 542 -8.93 30.35 -11.17
N HIS A 543 -7.80 29.79 -10.73
CA HIS A 543 -6.76 29.30 -11.62
C HIS A 543 -7.32 28.21 -12.55
N PRO A 544 -7.02 28.23 -13.87
CA PRO A 544 -7.63 27.31 -14.83
C PRO A 544 -7.44 25.82 -14.49
N ALA A 545 -6.31 25.44 -13.91
CA ALA A 545 -6.09 24.06 -13.48
C ALA A 545 -7.04 23.65 -12.34
N ILE A 546 -7.20 24.50 -11.32
CA ILE A 546 -8.10 24.24 -10.19
C ILE A 546 -9.56 24.23 -10.66
N ARG A 547 -9.95 25.17 -11.54
CA ARG A 547 -11.31 25.18 -12.11
C ARG A 547 -11.68 23.92 -12.87
N ARG A 548 -10.74 23.36 -13.64
CA ARG A 548 -10.98 22.08 -14.33
C ARG A 548 -11.12 20.93 -13.34
N ALA A 549 -10.32 20.92 -12.28
CA ALA A 549 -10.40 19.92 -11.23
C ALA A 549 -11.75 19.95 -10.49
N VAL A 550 -12.20 21.16 -10.11
CA VAL A 550 -13.53 21.37 -9.49
C VAL A 550 -14.63 20.89 -10.43
N ALA A 551 -14.61 21.32 -11.70
CA ALA A 551 -15.63 20.90 -12.68
C ALA A 551 -15.63 19.39 -12.90
N TRP A 552 -14.46 18.75 -12.84
CA TRP A 552 -14.36 17.30 -12.92
C TRP A 552 -14.98 16.62 -11.70
N LEU A 553 -14.61 17.05 -10.47
CA LEU A 553 -15.18 16.52 -9.22
C LEU A 553 -16.71 16.65 -9.20
N GLU A 554 -17.25 17.81 -9.60
CA GLU A 554 -18.70 18.01 -9.73
C GLU A 554 -19.34 17.04 -10.73
N SER A 555 -18.64 16.73 -11.83
CA SER A 555 -19.15 15.83 -12.88
C SER A 555 -19.18 14.35 -12.46
N VAL A 556 -18.40 13.98 -11.44
CA VAL A 556 -18.28 12.60 -10.95
C VAL A 556 -18.88 12.40 -9.55
N GLN A 557 -19.55 13.41 -8.99
CA GLN A 557 -20.29 13.26 -7.74
C GLN A 557 -21.48 12.30 -7.95
N ASN A 558 -21.64 11.32 -7.06
CA ASN A 558 -22.74 10.36 -7.13
C ASN A 558 -24.09 11.03 -6.81
N GLU A 559 -25.18 10.37 -7.19
CA GLU A 559 -26.55 10.84 -6.93
C GLU A 559 -26.87 10.96 -5.44
N ASP A 560 -26.23 10.13 -4.60
CA ASP A 560 -26.37 10.17 -3.14
C ASP A 560 -25.65 11.35 -2.47
N GLY A 561 -24.76 12.05 -3.20
CA GLY A 561 -24.01 13.20 -2.72
C GLY A 561 -22.55 12.90 -2.36
N GLY A 562 -22.18 11.63 -2.22
CA GLY A 562 -20.80 11.22 -1.98
C GLY A 562 -19.96 11.13 -3.26
N TRP A 563 -18.69 10.78 -3.08
CA TRP A 563 -17.78 10.39 -4.15
C TRP A 563 -17.25 8.99 -3.90
N GLY A 564 -17.04 8.27 -4.99
CA GLY A 564 -16.58 6.89 -4.98
C GLY A 564 -15.78 6.59 -6.22
N GLU A 565 -14.68 5.84 -6.08
CA GLU A 565 -13.87 5.39 -7.20
C GLU A 565 -13.38 3.96 -6.96
N ASP A 566 -13.73 3.05 -7.87
CA ASP A 566 -13.38 1.63 -7.79
C ASP A 566 -11.96 1.38 -8.32
N MET A 567 -11.28 0.36 -7.80
CA MET A 567 -9.94 -0.08 -8.26
C MET A 567 -9.87 -0.33 -9.77
N ARG A 568 -11.00 -0.67 -10.43
CA ARG A 568 -11.09 -0.78 -11.90
C ARG A 568 -10.69 0.50 -12.64
N SER A 569 -10.68 1.66 -11.97
CA SER A 569 -10.17 2.93 -12.50
C SER A 569 -8.72 2.86 -13.00
N TYR A 570 -7.91 1.93 -12.47
CA TYR A 570 -6.53 1.72 -12.95
C TYR A 570 -6.44 0.95 -14.27
N ASP A 571 -7.41 0.09 -14.59
CA ASP A 571 -7.42 -0.76 -15.79
C ASP A 571 -8.30 -0.17 -16.91
N ASP A 572 -9.50 0.29 -16.56
CA ASP A 572 -10.45 0.93 -17.48
C ASP A 572 -10.74 2.37 -17.05
N ILE A 573 -9.76 3.24 -17.32
CA ILE A 573 -9.81 4.69 -17.05
C ILE A 573 -11.09 5.31 -17.64
N ALA A 574 -11.42 5.00 -18.90
CA ALA A 574 -12.57 5.61 -19.58
C ALA A 574 -13.91 5.24 -18.93
N GLY A 575 -14.03 4.01 -18.42
CA GLY A 575 -15.24 3.51 -17.77
C GLY A 575 -15.36 3.87 -16.29
N TRP A 576 -14.24 3.98 -15.57
CA TRP A 576 -14.20 3.96 -14.11
C TRP A 576 -13.51 5.16 -13.43
N SER A 577 -12.89 6.10 -14.17
CA SER A 577 -12.33 7.32 -13.56
C SER A 577 -13.38 8.10 -12.76
N GLY A 578 -13.13 8.26 -11.46
CA GLY A 578 -14.02 8.90 -10.50
C GLY A 578 -15.36 8.18 -10.31
N ARG A 579 -15.45 6.87 -10.61
CA ARG A 579 -16.71 6.11 -10.54
C ARG A 579 -16.59 4.90 -9.63
N GLY A 580 -17.54 4.77 -8.72
CA GLY A 580 -17.60 3.72 -7.72
C GLY A 580 -18.71 4.02 -6.71
N ALA A 581 -18.96 3.08 -5.80
CA ALA A 581 -19.84 3.34 -4.66
C ALA A 581 -19.22 4.43 -3.78
N SER A 582 -20.03 5.37 -3.29
CA SER A 582 -19.55 6.43 -2.41
C SER A 582 -18.85 5.85 -1.17
N THR A 583 -17.66 6.35 -0.86
CA THR A 583 -16.88 5.95 0.32
C THR A 583 -16.58 7.18 1.18
N ALA A 584 -16.34 6.95 2.48
CA ALA A 584 -16.12 8.03 3.42
C ALA A 584 -14.79 8.75 3.14
N SER A 585 -13.73 8.00 2.87
CA SER A 585 -12.42 8.56 2.54
C SER A 585 -12.43 9.33 1.21
N GLN A 586 -13.00 8.77 0.13
CA GLN A 586 -13.04 9.45 -1.18
C GLN A 586 -13.96 10.68 -1.18
N THR A 587 -15.08 10.63 -0.44
CA THR A 587 -15.91 11.81 -0.20
C THR A 587 -15.13 12.88 0.58
N GLY A 588 -14.34 12.47 1.58
CA GLY A 588 -13.41 13.35 2.28
C GLY A 588 -12.41 14.02 1.33
N TRP A 589 -11.75 13.26 0.45
CA TRP A 589 -10.78 13.81 -0.52
C TRP A 589 -11.39 14.81 -1.49
N ALA A 590 -12.56 14.51 -2.04
CA ALA A 590 -13.27 15.43 -2.91
C ALA A 590 -13.64 16.73 -2.18
N LEU A 591 -14.11 16.63 -0.93
CA LEU A 591 -14.41 17.79 -0.09
C LEU A 591 -13.15 18.61 0.21
N LEU A 592 -12.02 17.99 0.56
CA LEU A 592 -10.76 18.71 0.79
C LEU A 592 -10.34 19.54 -0.43
N ALA A 593 -10.45 18.97 -1.64
CA ALA A 593 -10.17 19.71 -2.87
C ALA A 593 -11.16 20.87 -3.12
N LEU A 594 -12.46 20.63 -2.93
CA LEU A 594 -13.48 21.67 -3.11
C LEU A 594 -13.30 22.82 -2.10
N LEU A 595 -13.06 22.51 -0.84
CA LEU A 595 -12.85 23.52 0.22
C LEU A 595 -11.60 24.35 -0.04
N ALA A 596 -10.48 23.70 -0.38
CA ALA A 596 -9.24 24.39 -0.76
C ALA A 596 -9.40 25.25 -2.02
N ALA A 597 -10.29 24.87 -2.95
CA ALA A 597 -10.61 25.66 -4.13
C ALA A 597 -11.56 26.85 -3.84
N GLY A 598 -12.04 27.02 -2.61
CA GLY A 598 -12.99 28.07 -2.22
C GLY A 598 -14.45 27.75 -2.54
N GLU A 599 -14.79 26.48 -2.75
CA GLU A 599 -16.14 26.01 -3.11
C GLU A 599 -17.00 25.64 -1.88
N HIS A 600 -16.74 26.29 -0.73
CA HIS A 600 -17.42 26.01 0.54
C HIS A 600 -18.95 26.07 0.43
N ASP A 601 -19.47 27.09 -0.25
CA ASP A 601 -20.91 27.32 -0.42
C ASP A 601 -21.47 26.66 -1.70
N SER A 602 -20.70 25.79 -2.36
CA SER A 602 -21.17 25.06 -3.53
C SER A 602 -22.16 23.97 -3.12
N LYS A 603 -23.12 23.69 -4.02
CA LYS A 603 -24.06 22.57 -3.82
C LYS A 603 -23.35 21.22 -3.76
N ALA A 604 -22.22 21.08 -4.46
CA ALA A 604 -21.44 19.85 -4.44
C ALA A 604 -20.86 19.60 -3.04
N ALA A 605 -20.22 20.61 -2.44
CA ALA A 605 -19.68 20.52 -1.08
C ALA A 605 -20.77 20.23 -0.05
N GLU A 606 -21.90 20.96 -0.11
CA GLU A 606 -23.05 20.73 0.79
C GLU A 606 -23.54 19.28 0.72
N ARG A 607 -23.74 18.72 -0.48
CA ARG A 607 -24.20 17.33 -0.64
C ARG A 607 -23.20 16.30 -0.09
N GLY A 608 -21.90 16.53 -0.25
CA GLY A 608 -20.87 15.66 0.32
C GLY A 608 -20.85 15.69 1.85
N VAL A 609 -20.98 16.88 2.44
CA VAL A 609 -21.06 17.07 3.90
C VAL A 609 -22.31 16.38 4.47
N VAL A 610 -23.46 16.55 3.82
CA VAL A 610 -24.70 15.86 4.21
C VAL A 610 -24.52 14.35 4.13
N TRP A 611 -23.94 13.83 3.03
CA TRP A 611 -23.69 12.40 2.89
C TRP A 611 -22.81 11.84 4.02
N LEU A 612 -21.71 12.52 4.36
CA LEU A 612 -20.86 12.10 5.50
C LEU A 612 -21.65 12.11 6.81
N ALA A 613 -22.43 13.15 7.08
CA ALA A 613 -23.20 13.27 8.32
C ALA A 613 -24.31 12.21 8.44
N GLU A 614 -24.97 11.85 7.33
CA GLU A 614 -26.06 10.87 7.29
C GLU A 614 -25.59 9.41 7.31
N THR A 615 -24.40 9.15 6.78
CA THR A 615 -23.80 7.79 6.72
C THR A 615 -22.95 7.45 7.94
N GLN A 616 -22.69 8.42 8.82
CA GLN A 616 -21.96 8.16 10.07
C GLN A 616 -22.75 7.23 10.99
N LEU A 617 -22.07 6.22 11.51
CA LEU A 617 -22.60 5.28 12.48
C LEU A 617 -22.78 5.93 13.87
N PRO A 618 -23.64 5.35 14.74
CA PRO A 618 -23.94 5.93 16.05
C PRO A 618 -22.72 6.09 16.99
N ASP A 619 -21.67 5.31 16.78
CA ASP A 619 -20.41 5.36 17.54
C ASP A 619 -19.40 6.38 16.99
N GLY A 620 -19.78 7.16 15.97
CA GLY A 620 -18.93 8.18 15.35
C GLY A 620 -18.09 7.68 14.17
N THR A 621 -18.24 6.41 13.79
CA THR A 621 -17.46 5.79 12.70
C THR A 621 -18.18 5.82 11.36
N TRP A 622 -17.50 5.36 10.30
CA TRP A 622 -18.10 5.07 8.99
C TRP A 622 -17.74 3.66 8.58
N ASP A 623 -18.64 3.01 7.82
CA ASP A 623 -18.34 1.77 7.13
C ASP A 623 -17.67 2.06 5.78
N GLU A 624 -16.64 1.28 5.45
CA GLU A 624 -15.95 1.38 4.17
C GLU A 624 -15.39 0.00 3.80
N PRO A 625 -16.17 -0.88 3.16
CA PRO A 625 -15.65 -2.19 2.75
C PRO A 625 -14.77 -2.09 1.49
N TYR A 626 -14.90 -1.01 0.72
CA TYR A 626 -14.15 -0.77 -0.51
C TYR A 626 -12.73 -0.29 -0.19
N PHE A 627 -11.78 -0.75 -0.99
CA PHE A 627 -10.37 -0.43 -0.80
C PHE A 627 -10.09 0.91 -1.46
N THR A 628 -9.49 1.83 -0.70
CA THR A 628 -9.19 3.19 -1.15
C THR A 628 -7.69 3.49 -1.18
N GLY A 629 -6.84 2.56 -0.74
CA GLY A 629 -5.39 2.59 -0.90
C GLY A 629 -4.88 1.70 -2.04
N THR A 630 -3.73 2.05 -2.57
CA THR A 630 -3.06 1.35 -3.67
C THR A 630 -1.59 1.13 -3.33
N GLY A 631 -1.13 -0.12 -3.32
CA GLY A 631 0.32 -0.39 -3.29
C GLY A 631 0.91 -0.43 -4.70
N PHE A 632 0.26 -1.18 -5.60
CA PHE A 632 0.57 -1.21 -7.03
C PHE A 632 -0.73 -1.05 -7.83
N PRO A 633 -0.82 -0.08 -8.76
CA PRO A 633 -1.99 0.14 -9.59
C PRO A 633 -2.53 -1.18 -10.16
N TRP A 634 -3.81 -1.45 -9.92
CA TRP A 634 -4.53 -2.71 -10.25
C TRP A 634 -4.06 -3.98 -9.52
N ASP A 635 -2.75 -4.21 -9.43
CA ASP A 635 -2.16 -5.48 -8.98
C ASP A 635 -2.19 -5.69 -7.47
N PHE A 636 -2.10 -4.61 -6.67
CA PHE A 636 -2.05 -4.71 -5.22
C PHE A 636 -2.77 -3.55 -4.54
N SER A 637 -3.84 -3.87 -3.83
CA SER A 637 -4.76 -2.92 -3.21
C SER A 637 -4.66 -2.97 -1.69
N ILE A 638 -4.92 -1.85 -1.05
CA ILE A 638 -4.85 -1.70 0.40
C ILE A 638 -6.15 -1.07 0.90
N ASN A 639 -6.73 -1.64 1.95
CA ASN A 639 -7.74 -0.99 2.76
C ASN A 639 -7.07 -0.44 4.02
N TYR A 640 -6.89 0.88 4.04
CA TYR A 640 -6.45 1.62 5.22
C TYR A 640 -7.64 1.82 6.15
N HIS A 641 -7.75 1.02 7.22
CA HIS A 641 -8.95 1.07 8.07
C HIS A 641 -9.15 2.42 8.75
N LEU A 642 -8.10 3.22 8.93
CA LEU A 642 -8.21 4.55 9.54
C LEU A 642 -8.70 5.63 8.57
N TYR A 643 -8.58 5.46 7.24
CA TYR A 643 -8.94 6.46 6.23
C TYR A 643 -10.41 6.88 6.31
N ARG A 644 -11.30 5.91 6.56
CA ARG A 644 -12.74 6.14 6.74
C ARG A 644 -13.08 6.98 7.98
N HIS A 645 -12.09 7.36 8.80
CA HIS A 645 -12.27 8.20 9.97
C HIS A 645 -11.49 9.52 9.84
N VAL A 646 -10.21 9.46 9.46
CA VAL A 646 -9.36 10.66 9.42
C VAL A 646 -9.78 11.61 8.29
N PHE A 647 -10.08 11.12 7.09
CA PHE A 647 -10.43 12.00 5.97
C PHE A 647 -11.81 12.66 6.12
N PRO A 648 -12.88 11.93 6.53
CA PRO A 648 -14.14 12.57 6.90
C PRO A 648 -13.97 13.62 7.98
N LEU A 649 -13.20 13.31 9.04
CA LEU A 649 -12.99 14.25 10.14
C LEU A 649 -12.24 15.50 9.68
N THR A 650 -11.17 15.37 8.90
CA THR A 650 -10.45 16.52 8.33
C THR A 650 -11.39 17.37 7.46
N ALA A 651 -12.15 16.75 6.55
CA ALA A 651 -13.06 17.47 5.66
C ALA A 651 -14.18 18.20 6.42
N LEU A 652 -14.81 17.53 7.39
CA LEU A 652 -15.86 18.13 8.24
C LEU A 652 -15.28 19.25 9.13
N GLY A 653 -14.08 19.04 9.69
CA GLY A 653 -13.35 20.04 10.47
C GLY A 653 -13.10 21.31 9.67
N ARG A 654 -12.52 21.18 8.47
CA ARG A 654 -12.27 22.31 7.57
C ARG A 654 -13.55 22.98 7.07
N TYR A 655 -14.63 22.23 6.86
CA TYR A 655 -15.94 22.81 6.56
C TYR A 655 -16.48 23.65 7.73
N VAL A 656 -16.33 23.19 8.98
CA VAL A 656 -16.87 23.88 10.16
C VAL A 656 -15.99 25.06 10.60
N HIS A 657 -14.66 24.90 10.54
CA HIS A 657 -13.69 25.83 11.12
C HIS A 657 -12.89 26.64 10.08
N GLY A 658 -12.95 26.27 8.80
CA GLY A 658 -12.15 26.86 7.73
C GLY A 658 -10.80 26.17 7.50
N GLU A 659 -10.08 26.60 6.46
CA GLU A 659 -8.76 26.04 6.11
C GLU A 659 -7.67 26.48 7.12
N PRO A 660 -6.86 25.55 7.66
CA PRO A 660 -5.98 25.79 8.82
C PRO A 660 -4.84 26.78 8.55
N PHE A 661 -4.41 26.95 7.29
CA PHE A 661 -3.29 27.82 6.89
C PHE A 661 -3.73 29.02 6.04
N SER A 662 -5.04 29.24 5.90
CA SER A 662 -5.53 30.44 5.23
C SER A 662 -5.22 31.67 6.10
N ALA A 663 -4.49 32.63 5.53
CA ALA A 663 -4.28 33.89 6.21
C ALA A 663 -5.65 34.50 6.49
N ALA A 664 -5.98 34.72 7.77
CA ALA A 664 -7.18 35.42 8.15
C ALA A 664 -7.26 36.70 7.31
N GLU A 665 -8.25 36.80 6.41
CA GLU A 665 -8.50 38.02 5.68
C GLU A 665 -8.87 39.11 6.71
N GLY A 666 -7.90 39.95 7.05
CA GLY A 666 -8.09 41.26 7.66
C GLY A 666 -8.77 41.30 9.04
N GLY A 667 -7.95 41.42 10.09
CA GLY A 667 -8.31 42.12 11.33
C GLY A 667 -7.55 43.42 11.44
#